data_AF-A0A5C2SNG6-F1
#
_entry.id   AF-A0A5C2SNG6-F1
#
_cell.length_a   1.000
_cell.length_b   1.000
_cell.length_c   1.000
_cell.angle_alpha   90.00
_cell.angle_beta   90.00
_cell.angle_gamma   90.00
#
_symmetry.space_group_name_H-M   'P 1'
#
loop_
_entity.id
_entity.type
_entity.pdbx_description
1 polymer ?
#
loop_
_entity_poly.entity_id
_entity_poly.type
_entity_poly.pdbx_seq_one_letter_code
_entity_poly.pdbx_strand_id
1 'polypeptide(L)'
;MINRQLSLLALSLGAASTTAVAQSHKAGSFEDGGHTQVSAMMMFLGNLEKVYILDKSENNAAKFGNYPAMGAVYDISSRTSTTMGVTTNVFCASGMHLPNGSFATFGGNGAVGPGGNIGDTTPPDNPYTATFDTTFGDYDGTTAIRILKPCGSSDDFSSPECEWFDNASLLHMQKQRWYSAAEPLGDGTVVLIGGFTNGGYINRNYPNTDPENEGGAAQPSYEFFPDNGQPAQVMNFMVKTSGLNAYAHSYLMPSGKMLVQANYSTTLWDPLTNQETDLPDMPGQIIRVYPASGATAMLPLTPENNWTPTVIFCGGSNMTDFQWGNYSWPFEDTWNVPASEKCHTITPEPTDGSAVDYVEDDDMPVGRTMGQFIALPDLTMLVVNGGANGTAGYSTRTLNTLNLPFGESLASAPVGKPALYNPRAAKGQRWSDAGFDTSNIARLYHSSAILLPDASVMIAGSNPNVDVNTSTVFPTTYQAEIFYPPYYSASNRPTFTGAPSTLSYGGDAFDLTVPASAYSGSANDAADNTSVVLIRGGWTTHAMNMGQRAMQLNNTYTVNSDGSITLHVAQLPPNPNLFQPGPALLFVTMAGIPSNASWVIIGSGNIEKQPTKDATVLPASTRLDGASGSGSNNNASTSSNNNGASSSHTGAIVGGIIAAIAAVGILGAVFGIYMARRRRAAARQASALSYPMSSAPGGAVGASGARAGGGNAGFRSSDSSAFMPLSQGNESATWGPNASTTNLNTPHSPYFDDPRNQSGEFDPYQQNAPRMSTNAARGPY
;
A
#
# COMPACT_ATOMS: atom_id res chain seq x y z
N MET A 1 7.72 -10.43 77.14
CA MET A 1 6.34 -10.97 77.09
C MET A 1 5.45 -9.88 76.52
N ILE A 2 4.66 -10.21 75.47
CA ILE A 2 3.43 -9.49 75.05
C ILE A 2 3.71 -8.08 74.48
N ASN A 3 3.13 -7.55 73.40
CA ASN A 3 2.32 -7.98 72.28
C ASN A 3 2.14 -6.68 71.44
N ARG A 4 1.89 -6.81 70.13
CA ARG A 4 1.11 -5.90 69.26
C ARG A 4 1.10 -4.40 69.56
N GLN A 5 1.60 -3.60 68.62
CA GLN A 5 0.84 -2.59 67.86
C GLN A 5 1.81 -1.79 67.00
N LEU A 6 1.69 -1.90 65.66
CA LEU A 6 2.01 -0.87 64.67
C LEU A 6 1.86 -1.49 63.28
N SER A 7 0.76 -1.17 62.59
CA SER A 7 0.66 -1.01 61.13
C SER A 7 -0.82 -0.91 60.75
N LEU A 8 -1.38 0.29 60.87
CA LEU A 8 -2.67 0.67 60.29
C LEU A 8 -2.63 2.17 60.03
N LEU A 9 -1.77 2.60 59.10
CA LEU A 9 -1.81 3.96 58.52
C LEU A 9 -0.93 4.01 57.25
N ALA A 10 -1.40 3.39 56.17
CA ALA A 10 -0.90 3.60 54.80
C ALA A 10 -1.92 3.03 53.80
N LEU A 11 -3.13 3.58 53.79
CA LEU A 11 -4.17 3.27 52.81
C LEU A 11 -4.88 4.57 52.47
N SER A 12 -4.28 5.34 51.56
CA SER A 12 -4.92 6.37 50.72
C SER A 12 -3.86 7.26 50.09
N LEU A 13 -3.39 6.92 48.90
CA LEU A 13 -2.86 7.87 47.90
C LEU A 13 -2.39 7.08 46.68
N GLY A 14 -3.11 7.18 45.57
CA GLY A 14 -2.69 6.58 44.30
C GLY A 14 -3.79 6.10 43.35
N ALA A 15 -5.06 6.50 43.50
CA ALA A 15 -5.99 6.44 42.37
C ALA A 15 -5.72 7.66 41.47
N ALA A 16 -4.66 7.58 40.66
CA ALA A 16 -4.49 8.50 39.56
C ALA A 16 -5.50 8.09 38.48
N SER A 17 -6.68 8.71 38.52
CA SER A 17 -7.56 8.80 37.38
C SER A 17 -6.75 9.51 36.28
N THR A 18 -6.29 8.76 35.28
CA THR A 18 -5.77 9.34 34.05
C THR A 18 -6.96 9.96 33.32
N THR A 19 -7.35 11.17 33.73
CA THR A 19 -8.04 12.07 32.82
C THR A 19 -7.07 12.31 31.68
N ALA A 20 -7.24 11.55 30.60
CA ALA A 20 -6.57 11.79 29.34
C ALA A 20 -6.84 13.25 28.99
N VAL A 21 -5.82 14.09 29.14
CA VAL A 21 -5.80 15.38 28.45
C VAL A 21 -5.78 14.97 26.99
N ALA A 22 -6.93 15.11 26.33
CA ALA A 22 -7.08 14.78 24.92
C ALA A 22 -6.02 15.57 24.16
N GLN A 23 -4.99 14.86 23.70
CA GLN A 23 -4.04 15.42 22.76
C GLN A 23 -4.86 15.64 21.49
N SER A 24 -5.19 16.90 21.22
CA SER A 24 -6.07 17.25 20.11
C SER A 24 -5.29 17.10 18.82
N HIS A 25 -5.34 15.92 18.22
CA HIS A 25 -4.78 15.68 16.89
C HIS A 25 -5.62 16.39 15.83
N LYS A 26 -4.98 17.06 14.89
CA LYS A 26 -5.69 17.74 13.79
C LYS A 26 -6.11 16.69 12.75
N ALA A 27 -7.41 16.60 12.48
CA ALA A 27 -7.93 15.74 11.43
C ALA A 27 -7.38 16.10 10.05
N GLY A 28 -7.12 15.10 9.23
CA GLY A 28 -6.53 15.24 7.89
C GLY A 28 -5.07 15.66 7.90
N SER A 29 -4.37 15.58 9.03
CA SER A 29 -2.98 16.05 9.15
C SER A 29 -2.00 14.93 9.49
N PHE A 30 -0.71 15.24 9.31
CA PHE A 30 0.40 14.41 9.71
C PHE A 30 1.04 14.96 10.98
N GLU A 31 1.46 14.06 11.86
CA GLU A 31 2.37 14.37 12.96
C GLU A 31 3.66 13.57 12.85
N ASP A 32 4.70 14.05 13.52
CA ASP A 32 5.98 13.35 13.68
C ASP A 32 5.76 11.99 14.37
N GLY A 33 6.03 10.91 13.64
CA GLY A 33 5.94 9.53 14.12
C GLY A 33 7.22 9.02 14.77
N GLY A 34 8.23 9.86 14.98
CA GLY A 34 9.54 9.46 15.49
C GLY A 34 10.40 8.75 14.45
N HIS A 35 11.43 8.06 14.94
CA HIS A 35 12.47 7.46 14.12
C HIS A 35 12.48 5.94 14.25
N THR A 36 12.39 5.23 13.11
CA THR A 36 12.23 3.76 13.07
C THR A 36 13.53 2.97 13.23
N GLN A 37 14.68 3.65 13.25
CA GLN A 37 16.06 3.10 13.33
C GLN A 37 16.53 2.36 12.07
N VAL A 38 15.64 1.62 11.42
CA VAL A 38 15.84 0.96 10.12
C VAL A 38 14.77 1.44 9.15
N SER A 39 14.99 1.36 7.84
CA SER A 39 13.99 1.78 6.86
C SER A 39 12.80 0.83 6.94
N ALA A 40 11.59 1.38 7.02
CA ALA A 40 10.39 0.58 7.21
C ALA A 40 9.89 -0.03 5.89
N MET A 41 10.72 -0.89 5.32
CA MET A 41 10.42 -1.61 4.09
C MET A 41 9.26 -2.59 4.29
N MET A 42 9.30 -3.32 5.41
CA MET A 42 8.29 -4.28 5.82
C MET A 42 7.79 -3.91 7.22
N MET A 43 6.47 -3.94 7.44
CA MET A 43 5.92 -3.74 8.79
C MET A 43 4.71 -4.63 9.07
N PHE A 44 4.43 -4.86 10.34
CA PHE A 44 3.15 -5.40 10.81
C PHE A 44 2.85 -4.93 12.23
N LEU A 45 1.56 -4.89 12.57
CA LEU A 45 1.10 -4.57 13.91
C LEU A 45 1.10 -5.85 14.74
N GLY A 46 1.98 -5.93 15.75
CA GLY A 46 2.14 -7.14 16.55
C GLY A 46 1.10 -7.27 17.66
N ASN A 47 0.70 -6.15 18.27
CA ASN A 47 -0.30 -6.07 19.33
C ASN A 47 -0.80 -4.62 19.46
N LEU A 48 -1.46 -4.26 20.57
CA LEU A 48 -1.97 -2.89 20.80
C LEU A 48 -0.88 -1.85 21.07
N GLU A 49 0.38 -2.26 21.22
CA GLU A 49 1.47 -1.40 21.70
C GLU A 49 2.62 -1.32 20.70
N LYS A 50 2.83 -2.36 19.90
CA LYS A 50 4.06 -2.55 19.10
C LYS A 50 3.77 -2.73 17.61
N VAL A 51 4.53 -2.00 16.80
CA VAL A 51 4.71 -2.25 15.36
C VAL A 51 6.10 -2.84 15.16
N TYR A 52 6.19 -3.93 14.41
CA TYR A 52 7.46 -4.55 14.05
C TYR A 52 7.87 -4.11 12.66
N ILE A 53 9.15 -3.82 12.51
CA ILE A 53 9.74 -3.24 11.30
C ILE A 53 10.91 -4.11 10.88
N LEU A 54 10.93 -4.46 9.59
CA LEU A 54 12.02 -5.15 8.94
C LEU A 54 12.51 -4.32 7.76
N ASP A 55 13.82 -4.35 7.58
CA ASP A 55 14.55 -3.69 6.51
C ASP A 55 15.44 -4.69 5.80
N LYS A 56 15.93 -4.34 4.62
CA LYS A 56 16.95 -5.15 3.95
C LYS A 56 18.29 -5.09 4.70
N SER A 57 19.17 -6.03 4.39
CA SER A 57 20.57 -5.96 4.79
C SER A 57 21.25 -4.80 4.07
N GLU A 58 21.62 -3.77 4.81
CA GLU A 58 22.25 -2.54 4.31
C GLU A 58 23.04 -1.84 5.42
N ASN A 59 23.80 -0.81 5.08
CA ASN A 59 24.71 -0.12 6.00
C ASN A 59 23.99 0.86 6.95
N ASN A 60 22.91 0.39 7.60
CA ASN A 60 22.18 1.14 8.62
C ASN A 60 23.12 1.62 9.72
N ALA A 61 22.92 2.87 10.13
CA ALA A 61 23.69 3.50 11.21
C ALA A 61 23.37 2.85 12.56
N ALA A 62 22.10 2.51 12.79
CA ALA A 62 21.67 1.71 13.92
C ALA A 62 22.32 0.33 13.85
N LYS A 63 22.72 -0.22 15.00
CA LYS A 63 23.39 -1.51 15.11
C LYS A 63 22.61 -2.46 15.99
N PHE A 64 22.67 -3.75 15.69
CA PHE A 64 22.32 -4.82 16.61
C PHE A 64 23.55 -5.71 16.83
N GLY A 65 24.05 -5.74 18.06
CA GLY A 65 25.38 -6.31 18.33
C GLY A 65 26.46 -5.54 17.58
N ASN A 66 27.23 -6.23 16.74
CA ASN A 66 28.32 -5.64 15.96
C ASN A 66 27.93 -5.24 14.52
N TYR A 67 26.70 -5.55 14.11
CA TYR A 67 26.26 -5.47 12.73
C TYR A 67 25.21 -4.37 12.53
N PRO A 68 25.06 -3.81 11.31
CA PRO A 68 23.90 -2.98 10.95
C PRO A 68 22.59 -3.65 11.36
N ALA A 69 21.68 -2.87 11.94
CA ALA A 69 20.36 -3.38 12.29
C ALA A 69 19.52 -3.59 11.02
N MET A 70 18.81 -4.73 10.97
CA MET A 70 17.85 -5.06 9.92
C MET A 70 16.42 -5.17 10.44
N GLY A 71 16.25 -5.17 11.76
CA GLY A 71 14.95 -5.23 12.41
C GLY A 71 14.85 -4.22 13.54
N ALA A 72 13.63 -3.77 13.80
CA ALA A 72 13.30 -2.96 14.96
C ALA A 72 11.86 -3.23 15.43
N VAL A 73 11.61 -2.98 16.71
CA VAL A 73 10.28 -2.86 17.29
C VAL A 73 10.01 -1.40 17.64
N TYR A 74 8.90 -0.87 17.17
CA TYR A 74 8.41 0.48 17.42
C TYR A 74 7.33 0.47 18.49
N ASP A 75 7.51 1.28 19.54
CA ASP A 75 6.49 1.56 20.56
C ASP A 75 5.57 2.69 20.10
N ILE A 76 4.28 2.39 20.02
CA ILE A 76 3.26 3.32 19.52
C ILE A 76 3.10 4.54 20.43
N SER A 77 3.16 4.33 21.75
CA SER A 77 2.88 5.36 22.74
C SER A 77 4.01 6.38 22.87
N SER A 78 5.25 5.92 22.89
CA SER A 78 6.44 6.78 23.00
C SER A 78 6.96 7.25 21.64
N ARG A 79 6.49 6.65 20.54
CA ARG A 79 6.99 6.89 19.17
C ARG A 79 8.49 6.64 19.03
N THR A 80 8.98 5.58 19.69
CA THR A 80 10.41 5.21 19.69
C THR A 80 10.62 3.78 19.26
N SER A 81 11.72 3.51 18.57
CA SER A 81 12.11 2.17 18.15
C SER A 81 13.34 1.63 18.87
N THR A 82 13.34 0.31 19.10
CA THR A 82 14.48 -0.47 19.58
C THR A 82 14.87 -1.48 18.52
N THR A 83 16.15 -1.60 18.20
CA THR A 83 16.67 -2.56 17.22
C THR A 83 16.49 -4.01 17.69
N MET A 84 16.24 -4.91 16.77
CA MET A 84 16.07 -6.35 17.00
C MET A 84 17.01 -7.17 16.10
N GLY A 85 17.34 -8.38 16.55
CA GLY A 85 18.15 -9.31 15.78
C GLY A 85 17.36 -9.97 14.66
N VAL A 86 17.91 -9.95 13.45
CA VAL A 86 17.42 -10.69 12.28
C VAL A 86 18.64 -11.30 11.61
N THR A 87 18.66 -12.61 11.40
CA THR A 87 19.88 -13.35 11.05
C THR A 87 20.06 -13.46 9.54
N THR A 88 18.99 -13.78 8.81
CA THR A 88 19.02 -14.00 7.37
C THR A 88 18.41 -12.80 6.62
N ASN A 89 18.88 -12.50 5.42
CA ASN A 89 18.48 -11.33 4.64
C ASN A 89 17.00 -11.38 4.22
N VAL A 90 16.17 -10.54 4.87
CA VAL A 90 14.72 -10.46 4.67
C VAL A 90 14.32 -9.65 3.43
N PHE A 91 15.27 -9.04 2.71
CA PHE A 91 14.95 -8.16 1.59
C PHE A 91 13.96 -8.81 0.62
N CYS A 92 12.78 -8.20 0.46
CA CYS A 92 11.67 -8.67 -0.38
C CYS A 92 11.03 -10.01 0.01
N ALA A 93 11.16 -10.42 1.26
CA ALA A 93 10.36 -11.50 1.80
C ALA A 93 8.86 -11.14 1.76
N SER A 94 8.03 -12.17 1.69
CA SER A 94 6.60 -12.05 2.02
C SER A 94 6.39 -12.28 3.51
N GLY A 95 5.18 -12.03 4.01
CA GLY A 95 4.87 -12.38 5.38
C GLY A 95 3.38 -12.47 5.65
N MET A 96 3.03 -13.13 6.74
CA MET A 96 1.67 -13.41 7.11
C MET A 96 1.51 -13.59 8.62
N HIS A 97 0.35 -13.23 9.14
CA HIS A 97 -0.06 -13.58 10.50
C HIS A 97 -0.35 -15.07 10.59
N LEU A 98 -0.22 -15.64 11.79
CA LEU A 98 -0.58 -17.02 12.11
C LEU A 98 -1.79 -17.05 13.05
N PRO A 99 -2.52 -18.18 13.13
CA PRO A 99 -3.71 -18.29 13.97
C PRO A 99 -3.51 -17.91 15.44
N ASN A 100 -2.34 -18.22 16.00
CA ASN A 100 -2.01 -17.96 17.41
C ASN A 100 -1.60 -16.51 17.72
N GLY A 101 -1.59 -15.61 16.73
CA GLY A 101 -1.14 -14.22 16.89
C GLY A 101 0.34 -13.98 16.59
N SER A 102 1.13 -15.04 16.31
CA SER A 102 2.48 -14.89 15.78
C SER A 102 2.46 -14.38 14.34
N PHE A 103 3.61 -13.91 13.86
CA PHE A 103 3.82 -13.56 12.46
C PHE A 103 4.97 -14.38 11.89
N ALA A 104 4.87 -14.71 10.60
CA ALA A 104 5.90 -15.39 9.85
C ALA A 104 6.30 -14.54 8.63
N THR A 105 7.58 -14.59 8.27
CA THR A 105 8.09 -14.04 7.01
C THR A 105 8.87 -15.10 6.23
N PHE A 106 8.72 -15.07 4.91
CA PHE A 106 9.09 -16.15 4.00
C PHE A 106 9.98 -15.63 2.88
N GLY A 107 11.14 -16.27 2.74
CA GLY A 107 12.13 -15.92 1.73
C GLY A 107 12.90 -14.67 2.07
N GLY A 108 13.39 -14.02 1.01
CA GLY A 108 14.33 -12.92 1.13
C GLY A 108 15.40 -13.02 0.06
N ASN A 109 16.52 -12.35 0.27
CA ASN A 109 17.62 -12.31 -0.68
C ASN A 109 18.81 -13.14 -0.19
N GLY A 110 19.79 -13.38 -1.08
CA GLY A 110 21.10 -13.88 -0.65
C GLY A 110 21.80 -12.89 0.29
N ALA A 111 22.87 -13.34 0.95
CA ALA A 111 23.67 -12.43 1.78
C ALA A 111 24.31 -11.33 0.92
N VAL A 112 24.38 -10.12 1.45
CA VAL A 112 24.94 -8.96 0.74
C VAL A 112 25.90 -8.19 1.64
N GLY A 113 26.92 -7.59 1.03
CA GLY A 113 27.85 -6.67 1.69
C GLY A 113 27.59 -5.21 1.33
N PRO A 114 28.46 -4.30 1.78
CA PRO A 114 28.37 -2.87 1.52
C PRO A 114 28.17 -2.53 0.04
N GLY A 115 27.26 -1.60 -0.26
CA GLY A 115 26.86 -1.21 -1.61
C GLY A 115 25.95 -2.21 -2.32
N GLY A 116 25.38 -3.18 -1.59
CA GLY A 116 24.54 -4.25 -2.15
C GLY A 116 25.35 -5.30 -2.93
N ASN A 117 26.67 -5.36 -2.73
CA ASN A 117 27.52 -6.36 -3.36
C ASN A 117 27.19 -7.77 -2.83
N ILE A 118 27.52 -8.81 -3.60
CA ILE A 118 27.44 -10.19 -3.12
C ILE A 118 28.34 -10.35 -1.88
N GLY A 119 27.83 -11.00 -0.84
CA GLY A 119 28.56 -11.24 0.41
C GLY A 119 29.89 -11.98 0.20
N ASP A 120 30.83 -11.78 1.13
CA ASP A 120 32.19 -12.30 1.02
C ASP A 120 32.34 -13.83 1.13
N THR A 121 31.27 -14.53 1.53
CA THR A 121 31.23 -15.99 1.64
C THR A 121 30.26 -16.58 0.63
N THR A 122 30.78 -17.14 -0.45
CA THR A 122 29.98 -17.72 -1.55
C THR A 122 30.03 -19.26 -1.56
N PRO A 123 28.98 -19.94 -2.04
CA PRO A 123 29.04 -21.37 -2.35
C PRO A 123 30.19 -21.69 -3.34
N PRO A 124 30.87 -22.84 -3.21
CA PRO A 124 31.95 -23.23 -4.13
C PRO A 124 31.51 -23.37 -5.60
N ASP A 125 30.24 -23.70 -5.82
CA ASP A 125 29.63 -24.02 -7.11
C ASP A 125 28.78 -22.89 -7.70
N ASN A 126 28.53 -21.82 -6.92
CA ASN A 126 27.78 -20.66 -7.39
C ASN A 126 28.32 -19.36 -6.78
N PRO A 127 29.33 -18.71 -7.40
CA PRO A 127 29.91 -17.47 -6.89
C PRO A 127 29.02 -16.24 -7.11
N TYR A 128 27.82 -16.40 -7.70
CA TYR A 128 26.89 -15.30 -8.00
C TYR A 128 25.83 -15.10 -6.90
N THR A 129 25.98 -15.81 -5.78
CA THR A 129 25.19 -15.68 -4.56
C THR A 129 26.13 -15.85 -3.37
N ALA A 130 25.73 -15.32 -2.21
CA ALA A 130 26.48 -15.49 -0.97
C ALA A 130 25.62 -16.14 0.10
N THR A 131 26.26 -16.99 0.89
CA THR A 131 25.68 -17.62 2.08
C THR A 131 25.84 -16.78 3.33
N PHE A 132 26.85 -15.89 3.35
CA PHE A 132 27.13 -14.99 4.47
C PHE A 132 27.96 -13.77 4.03
N ASP A 133 27.83 -12.67 4.75
CA ASP A 133 28.76 -11.52 4.69
C ASP A 133 29.31 -11.18 6.08
N THR A 134 30.63 -11.00 6.20
CA THR A 134 31.25 -10.70 7.51
C THR A 134 31.07 -9.25 7.98
N THR A 135 30.72 -8.32 7.08
CA THR A 135 30.53 -6.90 7.42
C THR A 135 29.12 -6.62 7.92
N PHE A 136 28.11 -7.19 7.26
CA PHE A 136 26.72 -7.06 7.64
C PHE A 136 26.23 -8.17 8.57
N GLY A 137 26.96 -9.28 8.67
CA GLY A 137 26.59 -10.40 9.54
C GLY A 137 25.28 -11.06 9.12
N ASP A 138 24.90 -10.92 7.85
CA ASP A 138 23.66 -11.46 7.29
C ASP A 138 23.92 -12.80 6.61
N TYR A 139 22.96 -13.70 6.74
CA TYR A 139 22.96 -15.00 6.07
C TYR A 139 21.99 -15.02 4.88
N ASP A 140 22.16 -15.97 3.97
CA ASP A 140 21.22 -16.21 2.87
C ASP A 140 19.79 -16.44 3.40
N GLY A 141 18.87 -15.56 2.97
CA GLY A 141 17.46 -15.59 3.32
C GLY A 141 16.55 -16.18 2.27
N THR A 142 17.06 -16.62 1.11
CA THR A 142 16.24 -17.03 -0.05
C THR A 142 15.26 -18.18 0.25
N THR A 143 15.56 -19.05 1.21
CA THR A 143 14.68 -20.14 1.68
C THR A 143 14.21 -19.97 3.13
N ALA A 144 14.58 -18.87 3.79
CA ALA A 144 14.34 -18.71 5.22
C ALA A 144 12.85 -18.58 5.56
N ILE A 145 12.46 -19.15 6.69
CA ILE A 145 11.19 -18.87 7.36
C ILE A 145 11.52 -18.35 8.74
N ARG A 146 11.02 -17.15 9.06
CA ARG A 146 11.29 -16.50 10.35
C ARG A 146 9.97 -16.29 11.06
N ILE A 147 9.91 -16.66 12.34
CA ILE A 147 8.69 -16.57 13.15
C ILE A 147 8.94 -15.65 14.33
N LEU A 148 8.02 -14.72 14.56
CA LEU A 148 8.01 -13.87 15.74
C LEU A 148 6.69 -14.04 16.50
N LYS A 149 6.79 -14.17 17.82
CA LYS A 149 5.67 -13.95 18.71
C LYS A 149 5.75 -12.51 19.23
N PRO A 150 4.80 -11.63 18.85
CA PRO A 150 4.78 -10.27 19.36
C PRO A 150 4.75 -10.22 20.89
N CYS A 151 5.60 -9.35 21.45
CA CYS A 151 5.70 -9.09 22.88
C CYS A 151 5.16 -7.69 23.22
N GLY A 152 4.50 -7.56 24.37
CA GLY A 152 4.03 -6.30 24.92
C GLY A 152 5.12 -5.61 25.75
N SER A 153 4.85 -4.39 26.20
CA SER A 153 5.79 -3.57 26.98
C SER A 153 6.13 -4.15 28.34
N SER A 154 5.31 -5.06 28.87
CA SER A 154 5.57 -5.77 30.12
C SER A 154 6.44 -7.01 29.97
N ASP A 155 6.67 -7.47 28.73
CA ASP A 155 7.45 -8.68 28.45
C ASP A 155 8.95 -8.37 28.41
N ASP A 156 9.76 -9.40 28.61
CA ASP A 156 11.21 -9.32 28.53
C ASP A 156 11.68 -9.48 27.08
N PHE A 157 11.99 -8.37 26.42
CA PHE A 157 12.54 -8.37 25.05
C PHE A 157 13.91 -9.03 24.92
N SER A 158 14.60 -9.34 26.03
CA SER A 158 15.82 -10.15 25.98
C SER A 158 15.55 -11.67 25.99
N SER A 159 14.30 -12.08 26.22
CA SER A 159 13.90 -13.48 26.13
C SER A 159 13.89 -13.94 24.67
N PRO A 160 14.36 -15.16 24.37
CA PRO A 160 14.23 -15.77 23.03
C PRO A 160 12.80 -15.81 22.49
N GLU A 161 11.78 -15.74 23.36
CA GLU A 161 10.37 -15.76 22.96
C GLU A 161 9.90 -14.43 22.33
N CYS A 162 10.62 -13.34 22.59
CA CYS A 162 10.36 -12.01 22.03
C CYS A 162 11.28 -11.67 20.86
N GLU A 163 12.16 -12.58 20.47
CA GLU A 163 13.10 -12.44 19.35
C GLU A 163 12.61 -13.23 18.13
N TRP A 164 13.16 -12.90 16.97
CA TRP A 164 12.89 -13.67 15.75
C TRP A 164 13.50 -15.07 15.86
N PHE A 165 12.68 -16.10 15.70
CA PHE A 165 13.16 -17.43 15.40
C PHE A 165 13.55 -17.48 13.93
N ASP A 166 14.86 -17.57 13.66
CA ASP A 166 15.44 -17.56 12.32
C ASP A 166 16.54 -18.62 12.23
N ASN A 167 16.15 -19.84 11.82
CA ASN A 167 17.07 -20.96 11.70
C ASN A 167 16.65 -21.89 10.54
N ALA A 168 17.28 -21.67 9.38
CA ALA A 168 17.01 -22.44 8.16
C ALA A 168 17.29 -23.95 8.29
N SER A 169 18.14 -24.38 9.24
CA SER A 169 18.39 -25.82 9.47
C SER A 169 17.20 -26.54 10.12
N LEU A 170 16.30 -25.79 10.78
CA LEU A 170 15.10 -26.33 11.42
C LEU A 170 13.84 -26.01 10.63
N LEU A 171 13.78 -24.84 10.00
CA LEU A 171 12.60 -24.36 9.30
C LEU A 171 12.98 -23.57 8.05
N HIS A 172 12.62 -24.08 6.89
CA HIS A 172 12.89 -23.47 5.58
C HIS A 172 11.78 -23.80 4.57
N MET A 173 11.68 -22.98 3.53
CA MET A 173 10.87 -23.24 2.35
C MET A 173 11.52 -24.29 1.45
N GLN A 174 10.72 -25.01 0.70
CA GLN A 174 11.18 -25.96 -0.30
C GLN A 174 11.85 -25.28 -1.51
N LYS A 175 11.47 -24.04 -1.81
CA LYS A 175 11.99 -23.26 -2.94
C LYS A 175 12.51 -21.90 -2.49
N GLN A 176 13.51 -21.41 -3.22
CA GLN A 176 13.99 -20.04 -3.09
C GLN A 176 12.91 -19.07 -3.57
N ARG A 177 12.64 -18.02 -2.79
CA ARG A 177 11.64 -17.00 -3.11
C ARG A 177 12.09 -15.61 -2.71
N TRP A 178 12.02 -14.70 -3.67
CA TRP A 178 12.17 -13.26 -3.52
C TRP A 178 11.00 -12.59 -4.27
N TYR A 179 10.31 -11.62 -3.68
CA TYR A 179 9.01 -11.11 -4.18
C TYR A 179 7.91 -12.17 -4.33
N SER A 180 7.83 -13.16 -3.44
CA SER A 180 6.68 -14.09 -3.41
C SER A 180 5.43 -13.42 -2.87
N ALA A 181 4.26 -13.91 -3.26
CA ALA A 181 3.02 -13.60 -2.54
C ALA A 181 2.79 -14.61 -1.41
N ALA A 182 2.12 -14.18 -0.35
CA ALA A 182 1.61 -15.03 0.72
C ALA A 182 0.15 -14.69 1.01
N GLU A 183 -0.72 -15.70 1.15
CA GLU A 183 -2.13 -15.52 1.56
C GLU A 183 -2.52 -16.68 2.51
N PRO A 184 -3.22 -16.41 3.62
CA PRO A 184 -3.65 -17.47 4.53
C PRO A 184 -4.92 -18.16 4.01
N LEU A 185 -5.06 -19.44 4.34
CA LEU A 185 -6.26 -20.24 4.09
C LEU A 185 -7.20 -20.25 5.31
N GLY A 186 -8.43 -20.73 5.11
CA GLY A 186 -9.43 -20.81 6.18
C GLY A 186 -9.07 -21.77 7.32
N ASP A 187 -8.08 -22.63 7.15
CA ASP A 187 -7.53 -23.49 8.20
C ASP A 187 -6.31 -22.88 8.92
N GLY A 188 -5.86 -21.70 8.50
CA GLY A 188 -4.71 -21.01 9.07
C GLY A 188 -3.35 -21.41 8.49
N THR A 189 -3.29 -22.32 7.52
CA THR A 189 -2.09 -22.51 6.70
C THR A 189 -1.88 -21.29 5.80
N VAL A 190 -0.67 -21.11 5.30
CA VAL A 190 -0.29 -20.01 4.40
C VAL A 190 0.19 -20.62 3.09
N VAL A 191 -0.33 -20.16 1.95
CA VAL A 191 0.19 -20.52 0.64
C VAL A 191 1.22 -19.47 0.20
N LEU A 192 2.35 -19.94 -0.32
CA LEU A 192 3.44 -19.11 -0.85
C LEU A 192 3.45 -19.28 -2.37
N ILE A 193 3.35 -18.18 -3.11
CA ILE A 193 3.13 -18.20 -4.55
C ILE A 193 4.24 -17.42 -5.25
N GLY A 194 4.85 -18.04 -6.25
CA GLY A 194 5.67 -17.32 -7.20
C GLY A 194 6.97 -16.74 -6.64
N GLY A 195 7.45 -15.72 -7.34
CA GLY A 195 8.64 -14.95 -7.01
C GLY A 195 9.82 -15.27 -7.92
N PHE A 196 10.99 -14.87 -7.44
CA PHE A 196 12.28 -15.00 -8.08
C PHE A 196 13.12 -15.96 -7.25
N THR A 197 14.18 -16.50 -7.84
CA THR A 197 15.20 -17.24 -7.10
C THR A 197 16.27 -16.33 -6.50
N ASN A 198 16.39 -15.09 -7.00
CA ASN A 198 17.37 -14.07 -6.58
C ASN A 198 16.96 -12.63 -7.00
N GLY A 199 17.79 -11.65 -6.63
CA GLY A 199 17.58 -10.19 -6.79
C GLY A 199 17.69 -9.55 -8.20
N GLY A 200 16.64 -8.89 -8.70
CA GLY A 200 16.56 -8.16 -9.98
C GLY A 200 15.33 -7.24 -10.14
N TYR A 201 15.26 -6.51 -11.26
CA TYR A 201 14.16 -5.57 -11.57
C TYR A 201 12.84 -6.26 -11.92
N ILE A 202 12.86 -7.25 -12.81
CA ILE A 202 11.72 -8.11 -13.15
C ILE A 202 12.20 -9.55 -13.37
N ASN A 203 11.37 -10.56 -13.15
CA ASN A 203 11.80 -11.96 -13.24
C ASN A 203 11.79 -12.48 -14.68
N ARG A 204 12.44 -11.78 -15.61
CA ARG A 204 12.59 -12.24 -16.98
C ARG A 204 13.78 -11.64 -17.71
N ASN A 205 14.18 -12.28 -18.80
CA ASN A 205 15.05 -11.66 -19.81
C ASN A 205 14.25 -11.13 -21.01
N TYR A 206 14.85 -10.23 -21.79
CA TYR A 206 14.28 -9.74 -23.05
C TYR A 206 15.08 -10.22 -24.27
N PRO A 207 14.44 -10.80 -25.30
CA PRO A 207 13.02 -11.19 -25.35
C PRO A 207 12.69 -12.33 -24.38
N ASN A 208 11.44 -12.41 -23.92
CA ASN A 208 10.99 -13.51 -23.06
C ASN A 208 10.86 -14.81 -23.88
N THR A 209 11.91 -15.63 -23.87
CA THR A 209 11.98 -16.90 -24.61
C THR A 209 11.87 -18.15 -23.73
N ASP A 210 11.94 -18.00 -22.41
CA ASP A 210 11.84 -19.08 -21.41
C ASP A 210 10.89 -18.63 -20.29
N PRO A 211 9.57 -18.55 -20.54
CA PRO A 211 8.62 -17.97 -19.61
C PRO A 211 8.41 -18.80 -18.32
N GLU A 212 8.90 -20.03 -18.27
CA GLU A 212 8.76 -20.86 -17.06
C GLU A 212 9.91 -20.63 -16.09
N ASN A 213 11.15 -20.66 -16.58
CA ASN A 213 12.33 -20.63 -15.71
C ASN A 213 13.10 -19.31 -15.81
N GLU A 214 12.98 -18.59 -16.93
CA GLU A 214 13.66 -17.33 -17.22
C GLU A 214 15.17 -17.43 -17.02
N GLY A 215 15.75 -18.53 -17.53
CA GLY A 215 17.16 -18.85 -17.33
C GLY A 215 17.51 -19.31 -15.91
N GLY A 216 16.53 -19.55 -15.05
CA GLY A 216 16.69 -19.92 -13.64
C GLY A 216 16.37 -18.79 -12.64
N ALA A 217 15.97 -17.61 -13.13
CA ALA A 217 15.64 -16.44 -12.30
C ALA A 217 14.21 -16.46 -11.75
N ALA A 218 13.29 -17.19 -12.41
CA ALA A 218 11.89 -17.27 -12.00
C ALA A 218 11.63 -18.45 -11.05
N GLN A 219 10.73 -18.26 -10.09
CA GLN A 219 10.16 -19.31 -9.28
C GLN A 219 8.65 -19.43 -9.57
N PRO A 220 8.22 -20.24 -10.56
CA PRO A 220 6.81 -20.30 -10.96
C PRO A 220 5.96 -21.24 -10.09
N SER A 221 6.51 -21.79 -8.99
CA SER A 221 5.81 -22.75 -8.15
C SER A 221 5.06 -22.10 -6.99
N TYR A 222 4.23 -22.91 -6.34
CA TYR A 222 3.67 -22.61 -5.02
C TYR A 222 3.93 -23.76 -4.03
N GLU A 223 3.86 -23.43 -2.74
CA GLU A 223 4.00 -24.36 -1.61
C GLU A 223 3.25 -23.86 -0.38
N PHE A 224 3.20 -24.64 0.70
CA PHE A 224 2.47 -24.30 1.92
C PHE A 224 3.39 -24.18 3.14
N PHE A 225 2.99 -23.29 4.04
CA PHE A 225 3.49 -23.23 5.40
C PHE A 225 2.33 -23.47 6.40
N PRO A 226 2.51 -24.35 7.40
CA PRO A 226 3.56 -25.35 7.52
C PRO A 226 3.59 -26.30 6.32
N ASP A 227 4.73 -26.96 6.12
CA ASP A 227 4.87 -27.98 5.07
C ASP A 227 3.80 -29.08 5.26
N ASN A 228 3.09 -29.38 4.18
CA ASN A 228 2.05 -30.41 4.15
C ASN A 228 2.55 -31.75 3.58
N GLY A 229 3.87 -31.88 3.34
CA GLY A 229 4.52 -33.06 2.81
C GLY A 229 4.35 -33.24 1.29
N GLN A 230 3.75 -32.28 0.60
CA GLN A 230 3.69 -32.26 -0.86
C GLN A 230 4.84 -31.43 -1.44
N PRO A 231 5.47 -31.88 -2.53
CA PRO A 231 6.48 -31.08 -3.20
C PRO A 231 5.85 -29.82 -3.79
N ALA A 232 6.60 -28.72 -3.79
CA ALA A 232 6.21 -27.48 -4.47
C ALA A 232 5.84 -27.76 -5.94
N GLN A 233 4.70 -27.24 -6.37
CA GLN A 233 4.13 -27.50 -7.69
C GLN A 233 4.16 -26.26 -8.57
N VAL A 234 4.43 -26.43 -9.87
CA VAL A 234 4.36 -25.34 -10.85
C VAL A 234 2.92 -24.85 -10.95
N MET A 235 2.74 -23.53 -10.93
CA MET A 235 1.48 -22.84 -11.21
C MET A 235 1.56 -22.28 -12.63
N ASN A 236 0.73 -22.78 -13.55
CA ASN A 236 0.76 -22.37 -14.96
C ASN A 236 0.45 -20.89 -15.13
N PHE A 237 -0.37 -20.31 -14.24
CA PHE A 237 -0.65 -18.89 -14.20
C PHE A 237 0.63 -18.05 -14.03
N MET A 238 1.59 -18.51 -13.22
CA MET A 238 2.87 -17.81 -13.04
C MET A 238 3.70 -17.84 -14.33
N VAL A 239 3.68 -18.96 -15.06
CA VAL A 239 4.32 -19.08 -16.38
C VAL A 239 3.64 -18.17 -17.41
N LYS A 240 2.29 -18.13 -17.42
CA LYS A 240 1.50 -17.25 -18.30
C LYS A 240 1.80 -15.77 -18.08
N THR A 241 2.07 -15.38 -16.84
CA THR A 241 2.30 -13.99 -16.43
C THR A 241 3.79 -13.64 -16.32
N SER A 242 4.66 -14.46 -16.93
CA SER A 242 6.11 -14.35 -16.77
C SER A 242 6.66 -12.95 -17.00
N GLY A 243 7.58 -12.54 -16.14
CA GLY A 243 8.22 -11.24 -16.14
C GLY A 243 7.47 -10.13 -15.40
N LEU A 244 6.18 -10.30 -15.10
CA LEU A 244 5.38 -9.31 -14.38
C LEU A 244 4.46 -10.01 -13.38
N ASN A 245 5.02 -10.83 -12.50
CA ASN A 245 4.25 -11.65 -11.55
C ASN A 245 4.83 -11.65 -10.13
N ALA A 246 5.80 -10.76 -9.89
CA ALA A 246 6.31 -10.41 -8.57
C ALA A 246 5.17 -9.96 -7.65
N TYR A 247 5.10 -10.50 -6.43
CA TYR A 247 4.04 -10.20 -5.49
C TYR A 247 2.63 -10.29 -6.11
N ALA A 248 2.32 -11.42 -6.75
CA ALA A 248 1.01 -11.67 -7.34
C ALA A 248 -0.12 -11.35 -6.34
N HIS A 249 -1.04 -10.48 -6.74
CA HIS A 249 -2.14 -10.01 -5.88
C HIS A 249 -3.09 -11.17 -5.61
N SER A 250 -3.13 -11.64 -4.37
CA SER A 250 -3.75 -12.91 -3.99
C SER A 250 -4.78 -12.68 -2.88
N TYR A 251 -6.02 -13.13 -3.09
CA TYR A 251 -7.12 -12.97 -2.13
C TYR A 251 -7.95 -14.26 -2.01
N LEU A 252 -8.04 -14.83 -0.82
CA LEU A 252 -8.88 -16.01 -0.56
C LEU A 252 -10.38 -15.67 -0.67
N MET A 253 -11.10 -16.47 -1.45
CA MET A 253 -12.54 -16.35 -1.71
C MET A 253 -13.36 -17.29 -0.80
N PRO A 254 -14.68 -17.06 -0.64
CA PRO A 254 -15.52 -17.84 0.26
C PRO A 254 -15.51 -19.35 -0.03
N SER A 255 -15.35 -19.75 -1.30
CA SER A 255 -15.25 -21.16 -1.71
C SER A 255 -13.99 -21.88 -1.24
N GLY A 256 -12.95 -21.15 -0.83
CA GLY A 256 -11.60 -21.67 -0.61
C GLY A 256 -10.68 -21.56 -1.82
N LYS A 257 -11.20 -21.14 -2.99
CA LYS A 257 -10.40 -20.69 -4.13
C LYS A 257 -9.81 -19.31 -3.85
N MET A 258 -8.88 -18.88 -4.70
CA MET A 258 -8.14 -17.65 -4.55
C MET A 258 -8.18 -16.85 -5.85
N LEU A 259 -8.55 -15.57 -5.76
CA LEU A 259 -8.27 -14.64 -6.86
C LEU A 259 -6.76 -14.41 -6.89
N VAL A 260 -6.13 -14.66 -8.03
CA VAL A 260 -4.72 -14.32 -8.27
C VAL A 260 -4.64 -13.42 -9.50
N GLN A 261 -4.06 -12.23 -9.35
CA GLN A 261 -3.83 -11.28 -10.44
C GLN A 261 -2.33 -11.01 -10.57
N ALA A 262 -1.81 -11.15 -11.78
CA ALA A 262 -0.44 -10.80 -12.15
C ALA A 262 -0.39 -10.39 -13.62
N ASN A 263 0.61 -9.58 -13.99
CA ASN A 263 0.66 -8.91 -15.28
C ASN A 263 -0.68 -8.15 -15.48
N TYR A 264 -1.35 -8.33 -16.62
CA TYR A 264 -2.74 -7.92 -16.82
C TYR A 264 -3.74 -9.09 -16.74
N SER A 265 -3.31 -10.32 -16.43
CA SER A 265 -4.18 -11.48 -16.38
C SER A 265 -4.67 -11.79 -14.97
N THR A 266 -5.82 -12.45 -14.89
CA THR A 266 -6.48 -12.80 -13.63
C THR A 266 -6.98 -14.23 -13.68
N THR A 267 -6.85 -14.98 -12.58
CA THR A 267 -7.36 -16.34 -12.45
C THR A 267 -8.07 -16.55 -11.12
N LEU A 268 -9.05 -17.44 -11.10
CA LEU A 268 -9.60 -18.04 -9.88
C LEU A 268 -8.96 -19.42 -9.73
N TRP A 269 -8.09 -19.55 -8.74
CA TRP A 269 -7.22 -20.71 -8.52
C TRP A 269 -7.62 -21.49 -7.27
N ASP A 270 -7.68 -22.81 -7.36
CA ASP A 270 -7.82 -23.70 -6.22
C ASP A 270 -6.43 -24.17 -5.73
N PRO A 271 -5.95 -23.70 -4.58
CA PRO A 271 -4.62 -24.03 -4.08
C PRO A 271 -4.45 -25.51 -3.73
N LEU A 272 -5.54 -26.22 -3.40
CA LEU A 272 -5.48 -27.63 -2.99
C LEU A 272 -5.38 -28.58 -4.17
N THR A 273 -5.99 -28.22 -5.31
CA THR A 273 -6.03 -29.05 -6.51
C THR A 273 -5.16 -28.52 -7.66
N ASN A 274 -4.57 -27.34 -7.48
CA ASN A 274 -3.87 -26.57 -8.51
C ASN A 274 -4.74 -26.26 -9.74
N GLN A 275 -6.06 -26.23 -9.60
CA GLN A 275 -6.96 -25.95 -10.71
C GLN A 275 -7.07 -24.43 -10.93
N GLU A 276 -6.71 -23.97 -12.12
CA GLU A 276 -6.79 -22.57 -12.53
C GLU A 276 -8.00 -22.33 -13.44
N THR A 277 -8.75 -21.26 -13.19
CA THR A 277 -9.85 -20.81 -14.05
C THR A 277 -9.60 -19.37 -14.48
N ASP A 278 -9.26 -19.17 -15.75
CA ASP A 278 -9.04 -17.83 -16.30
C ASP A 278 -10.28 -16.94 -16.09
N LEU A 279 -10.03 -15.73 -15.60
CA LEU A 279 -10.98 -14.63 -15.51
C LEU A 279 -10.62 -13.56 -16.56
N PRO A 280 -11.50 -12.57 -16.82
CA PRO A 280 -11.18 -11.51 -17.77
C PRO A 280 -9.87 -10.79 -17.44
N ASP A 281 -9.16 -10.35 -18.48
CA ASP A 281 -7.95 -9.55 -18.34
C ASP A 281 -8.28 -8.14 -17.81
N MET A 282 -7.33 -7.53 -17.10
CA MET A 282 -7.40 -6.17 -16.57
C MET A 282 -7.64 -5.16 -17.72
N PRO A 283 -8.70 -4.33 -17.64
CA PRO A 283 -8.99 -3.35 -18.68
C PRO A 283 -7.83 -2.39 -18.91
N GLY A 284 -7.57 -2.12 -20.19
CA GLY A 284 -6.46 -1.26 -20.62
C GLY A 284 -5.06 -1.89 -20.45
N GLN A 285 -4.98 -3.18 -20.09
CA GLN A 285 -3.73 -3.89 -19.83
C GLN A 285 -2.83 -3.14 -18.83
N ILE A 286 -3.44 -2.48 -17.85
CA ILE A 286 -2.73 -1.76 -16.81
C ILE A 286 -2.14 -2.78 -15.84
N ILE A 287 -0.83 -2.78 -15.69
CA ILE A 287 -0.14 -3.67 -14.74
C ILE A 287 -0.34 -3.12 -13.33
N ARG A 288 -0.78 -3.98 -12.40
CA ARG A 288 -1.02 -3.60 -10.98
C ARG A 288 -0.01 -4.19 -10.02
N VAL A 289 0.63 -5.30 -10.38
CA VAL A 289 1.70 -5.90 -9.58
C VAL A 289 3.00 -5.12 -9.72
N TYR A 290 3.99 -5.46 -8.89
CA TYR A 290 5.34 -4.93 -9.06
C TYR A 290 5.87 -5.23 -10.48
N PRO A 291 6.59 -4.29 -11.13
CA PRO A 291 7.05 -3.01 -10.60
C PRO A 291 6.10 -1.83 -10.88
N ALA A 292 4.95 -2.04 -11.55
CA ALA A 292 3.96 -0.98 -11.73
C ALA A 292 3.30 -0.57 -10.40
N SER A 293 3.10 -1.54 -9.51
CA SER A 293 2.66 -1.39 -8.11
C SER A 293 1.45 -0.48 -7.95
N GLY A 294 0.32 -0.85 -8.56
CA GLY A 294 -0.96 -0.21 -8.28
C GLY A 294 -1.46 -0.57 -6.86
N ALA A 295 -2.20 0.35 -6.25
CA ALA A 295 -2.88 0.12 -4.98
C ALA A 295 -3.96 -0.96 -5.16
N THR A 296 -3.97 -1.98 -4.31
CA THR A 296 -4.98 -3.04 -4.33
C THR A 296 -5.50 -3.35 -2.93
N ALA A 297 -6.76 -3.74 -2.83
CA ALA A 297 -7.35 -4.25 -1.60
C ALA A 297 -8.67 -4.99 -1.84
N MET A 298 -9.05 -5.85 -0.90
CA MET A 298 -10.43 -6.31 -0.79
C MET A 298 -11.29 -5.19 -0.17
N LEU A 299 -12.42 -4.88 -0.79
CA LEU A 299 -13.41 -3.96 -0.26
C LEU A 299 -14.01 -4.51 1.05
N PRO A 300 -14.47 -3.64 1.96
CA PRO A 300 -15.05 -4.08 3.22
C PRO A 300 -16.17 -5.10 3.07
N LEU A 301 -16.10 -6.17 3.87
CA LEU A 301 -17.11 -7.23 3.93
C LEU A 301 -18.19 -6.80 4.93
N THR A 302 -19.43 -6.65 4.49
CA THR A 302 -20.49 -6.05 5.31
C THR A 302 -21.78 -6.87 5.22
N PRO A 303 -22.66 -6.82 6.25
CA PRO A 303 -23.98 -7.41 6.14
C PRO A 303 -24.75 -6.93 4.90
N GLU A 304 -24.59 -5.66 4.52
CA GLU A 304 -25.28 -5.02 3.39
C GLU A 304 -24.88 -5.61 2.03
N ASN A 305 -23.61 -6.01 1.87
CA ASN A 305 -23.13 -6.69 0.67
C ASN A 305 -23.06 -8.21 0.82
N ASN A 306 -23.72 -8.77 1.85
CA ASN A 306 -23.70 -10.19 2.19
C ASN A 306 -22.27 -10.76 2.32
N TRP A 307 -21.34 -9.93 2.85
CA TRP A 307 -19.91 -10.22 2.95
C TRP A 307 -19.29 -10.74 1.65
N THR A 308 -19.77 -10.26 0.49
CA THR A 308 -19.30 -10.71 -0.83
C THR A 308 -17.93 -10.08 -1.15
N PRO A 309 -16.86 -10.87 -1.34
CA PRO A 309 -15.55 -10.31 -1.64
C PRO A 309 -15.50 -9.64 -3.02
N THR A 310 -15.14 -8.37 -3.02
CA THR A 310 -14.87 -7.56 -4.23
C THR A 310 -13.50 -6.95 -4.07
N VAL A 311 -12.64 -7.04 -5.07
CA VAL A 311 -11.26 -6.53 -5.02
C VAL A 311 -11.16 -5.30 -5.90
N ILE A 312 -10.57 -4.22 -5.38
CA ILE A 312 -10.31 -2.98 -6.10
C ILE A 312 -8.83 -2.87 -6.47
N PHE A 313 -8.55 -2.40 -7.68
CA PHE A 313 -7.22 -2.09 -8.20
C PHE A 313 -7.18 -0.67 -8.74
N CYS A 314 -6.27 0.17 -8.23
CA CYS A 314 -6.12 1.57 -8.60
C CYS A 314 -4.64 1.90 -8.88
N GLY A 315 -4.33 2.82 -9.80
CA GLY A 315 -2.93 3.13 -10.11
C GLY A 315 -2.20 2.17 -11.06
N GLY A 316 -0.89 2.09 -10.94
CA GLY A 316 -0.05 1.26 -11.84
C GLY A 316 0.15 1.91 -13.21
N SER A 317 0.68 1.15 -14.18
CA SER A 317 1.06 1.69 -15.48
C SER A 317 0.97 0.64 -16.58
N ASN A 318 0.90 1.10 -17.83
CA ASN A 318 1.00 0.25 -19.01
C ASN A 318 2.21 0.72 -19.81
N MET A 319 3.17 -0.18 -20.00
CA MET A 319 4.31 -0.01 -20.88
C MET A 319 4.35 -1.19 -21.85
N THR A 320 4.97 -0.97 -23.03
CA THR A 320 5.18 -2.07 -23.98
C THR A 320 6.11 -3.13 -23.39
N ASP A 321 6.03 -4.33 -23.93
CA ASP A 321 6.87 -5.45 -23.51
C ASP A 321 8.38 -5.11 -23.51
N PHE A 322 8.84 -4.38 -24.53
CA PHE A 322 10.22 -3.90 -24.62
C PHE A 322 10.57 -2.93 -23.49
N GLN A 323 9.69 -1.97 -23.17
CA GLN A 323 9.95 -0.91 -22.19
C GLN A 323 10.09 -1.44 -20.75
N TRP A 324 9.35 -2.49 -20.39
CA TRP A 324 9.55 -3.18 -19.11
C TRP A 324 10.98 -3.72 -18.94
N GLY A 325 11.73 -3.91 -20.04
CA GLY A 325 13.12 -4.27 -20.01
C GLY A 325 13.35 -5.72 -19.62
N ASN A 326 14.41 -5.96 -18.85
CA ASN A 326 14.88 -7.28 -18.47
C ASN A 326 15.17 -7.35 -16.96
N TYR A 327 15.81 -8.44 -16.57
CA TYR A 327 16.14 -8.73 -15.18
C TYR A 327 16.93 -7.63 -14.48
N SER A 328 17.74 -6.86 -15.20
CA SER A 328 18.66 -5.91 -14.59
C SER A 328 18.10 -4.49 -14.52
N TRP A 329 17.39 -4.02 -15.56
CA TRP A 329 16.88 -2.64 -15.61
C TRP A 329 15.77 -2.47 -16.65
N PRO A 330 14.92 -1.44 -16.50
CA PRO A 330 13.96 -1.07 -17.53
C PRO A 330 14.66 -0.55 -18.79
N PHE A 331 14.00 -0.68 -19.94
CA PHE A 331 14.47 -0.11 -21.21
C PHE A 331 13.83 1.25 -21.53
N GLU A 332 13.14 1.81 -20.55
CA GLU A 332 12.49 3.11 -20.60
C GLU A 332 12.95 3.95 -19.40
N ASP A 333 12.96 5.27 -19.56
CA ASP A 333 13.16 6.19 -18.45
C ASP A 333 11.86 6.28 -17.65
N THR A 334 11.64 5.29 -16.78
CA THR A 334 10.36 5.03 -16.10
C THR A 334 9.85 6.25 -15.35
N TRP A 335 10.72 7.08 -14.76
CA TRP A 335 10.33 8.32 -14.07
C TRP A 335 9.59 9.34 -14.95
N ASN A 336 9.56 9.17 -16.27
CA ASN A 336 8.76 9.97 -17.21
C ASN A 336 7.42 9.33 -17.59
N VAL A 337 7.20 8.06 -17.23
CA VAL A 337 5.98 7.31 -17.53
C VAL A 337 4.92 7.62 -16.49
N PRO A 338 3.79 8.25 -16.85
CA PRO A 338 2.74 8.55 -15.89
C PRO A 338 2.04 7.29 -15.41
N ALA A 339 1.73 7.23 -14.11
CA ALA A 339 0.85 6.23 -13.56
C ALA A 339 -0.61 6.53 -13.90
N SER A 340 -1.42 5.48 -14.02
CA SER A 340 -2.84 5.58 -14.32
C SER A 340 -3.64 6.11 -13.12
N GLU A 341 -4.69 6.88 -13.40
CA GLU A 341 -5.72 7.24 -12.40
C GLU A 341 -6.80 6.16 -12.28
N LYS A 342 -6.85 5.22 -13.23
CA LYS A 342 -7.97 4.28 -13.38
C LYS A 342 -8.07 3.29 -12.23
N CYS A 343 -9.29 3.12 -11.75
CA CYS A 343 -9.67 2.09 -10.79
C CYS A 343 -10.62 1.06 -11.42
N HIS A 344 -10.43 -0.21 -11.09
CA HIS A 344 -11.36 -1.28 -11.47
C HIS A 344 -11.65 -2.18 -10.28
N THR A 345 -12.86 -2.68 -10.21
CA THR A 345 -13.27 -3.71 -9.24
C THR A 345 -13.62 -5.01 -9.93
N ILE A 346 -13.36 -6.14 -9.29
CA ILE A 346 -13.82 -7.47 -9.72
C ILE A 346 -14.42 -8.21 -8.53
N THR A 347 -15.55 -8.88 -8.77
CA THR A 347 -16.18 -9.80 -7.82
C THR A 347 -15.95 -11.21 -8.33
N PRO A 348 -14.97 -11.97 -7.78
CA PRO A 348 -14.57 -13.26 -8.37
C PRO A 348 -15.61 -14.36 -8.21
N GLU A 349 -16.44 -14.28 -7.17
CA GLU A 349 -17.51 -15.23 -6.85
C GLU A 349 -18.83 -14.48 -6.59
N PRO A 350 -19.48 -13.94 -7.65
CA PRO A 350 -20.71 -13.17 -7.50
C PRO A 350 -21.84 -14.05 -6.99
N THR A 351 -22.51 -13.62 -5.91
CA THR A 351 -23.60 -14.37 -5.27
C THR A 351 -24.96 -14.19 -5.94
N ASP A 352 -25.08 -13.19 -6.82
CA ASP A 352 -26.28 -12.86 -7.58
C ASP A 352 -26.37 -13.56 -8.95
N GLY A 353 -25.36 -14.38 -9.30
CA GLY A 353 -25.29 -15.09 -10.57
C GLY A 353 -24.87 -14.22 -11.76
N SER A 354 -24.39 -13.00 -11.53
CA SER A 354 -23.79 -12.17 -12.58
C SER A 354 -22.52 -12.81 -13.15
N ALA A 355 -22.14 -12.42 -14.37
CA ALA A 355 -20.87 -12.84 -14.96
C ALA A 355 -19.71 -12.16 -14.22
N VAL A 356 -18.60 -12.88 -14.04
CA VAL A 356 -17.37 -12.30 -13.48
C VAL A 356 -16.75 -11.39 -14.54
N ASP A 357 -16.69 -10.09 -14.25
CA ASP A 357 -16.06 -9.09 -15.10
C ASP A 357 -15.47 -7.94 -14.27
N TYR A 358 -14.52 -7.21 -14.86
CA TYR A 358 -14.01 -5.97 -14.29
C TYR A 358 -15.02 -4.84 -14.51
N VAL A 359 -15.31 -4.10 -13.43
CA VAL A 359 -16.16 -2.92 -13.46
C VAL A 359 -15.30 -1.69 -13.23
N GLU A 360 -15.37 -0.71 -14.13
CA GLU A 360 -14.67 0.58 -13.97
C GLU A 360 -15.28 1.39 -12.80
N ASP A 361 -14.41 1.76 -11.86
CA ASP A 361 -14.72 2.59 -10.69
C ASP A 361 -14.41 4.07 -10.98
N ASP A 362 -14.52 4.94 -9.98
CA ASP A 362 -14.11 6.34 -10.08
C ASP A 362 -12.59 6.45 -10.17
N ASP A 363 -12.12 7.35 -11.04
CA ASP A 363 -10.70 7.68 -11.18
C ASP A 363 -10.16 8.28 -9.88
N MET A 364 -8.94 7.89 -9.50
CA MET A 364 -8.22 8.51 -8.39
C MET A 364 -8.00 10.01 -8.67
N PRO A 365 -7.90 10.86 -7.63
CA PRO A 365 -7.62 12.28 -7.81
C PRO A 365 -6.29 12.58 -8.52
N VAL A 366 -5.32 11.67 -8.43
CA VAL A 366 -3.99 11.75 -9.05
C VAL A 366 -3.55 10.33 -9.41
N GLY A 367 -2.95 10.14 -10.58
CA GLY A 367 -2.35 8.86 -10.98
C GLY A 367 -1.26 8.45 -10.00
N ARG A 368 -1.16 7.15 -9.66
CA ARG A 368 -0.29 6.70 -8.57
C ARG A 368 0.33 5.33 -8.83
N THR A 369 1.65 5.25 -8.86
CA THR A 369 2.42 4.01 -8.63
C THR A 369 2.81 3.94 -7.15
N MET A 370 2.96 2.75 -6.60
CA MET A 370 3.26 2.47 -5.20
C MET A 370 2.26 3.10 -4.22
N GLY A 371 1.00 3.26 -4.65
CA GLY A 371 -0.09 3.65 -3.75
C GLY A 371 -0.50 2.48 -2.87
N GLN A 372 -0.86 2.76 -1.63
CA GLN A 372 -1.20 1.72 -0.64
C GLN A 372 -2.55 1.99 0.01
N PHE A 373 -3.47 1.02 -0.07
CA PHE A 373 -4.77 1.06 0.58
C PHE A 373 -4.70 0.62 2.05
N ILE A 374 -5.14 1.47 2.96
CA ILE A 374 -5.33 1.16 4.39
C ILE A 374 -6.83 1.16 4.70
N ALA A 375 -7.37 0.02 5.12
CA ALA A 375 -8.76 -0.07 5.56
C ALA A 375 -8.95 0.70 6.88
N LEU A 376 -10.00 1.52 6.98
CA LEU A 376 -10.30 2.30 8.19
C LEU A 376 -11.55 1.77 8.91
N PRO A 377 -11.67 1.99 10.23
CA PRO A 377 -12.81 1.51 11.04
C PRO A 377 -14.20 2.02 10.65
N ASP A 378 -14.30 3.09 9.85
CA ASP A 378 -15.54 3.60 9.28
C ASP A 378 -15.89 2.96 7.91
N LEU A 379 -15.14 1.92 7.54
CA LEU A 379 -15.26 1.17 6.30
C LEU A 379 -14.98 2.02 5.04
N THR A 380 -14.30 3.15 5.22
CA THR A 380 -13.59 3.84 4.14
C THR A 380 -12.16 3.28 4.03
N MET A 381 -11.44 3.69 3.00
CA MET A 381 -10.07 3.23 2.75
C MET A 381 -9.19 4.42 2.41
N LEU A 382 -8.07 4.55 3.09
CA LEU A 382 -7.09 5.60 2.83
C LEU A 382 -6.06 5.12 1.80
N VAL A 383 -5.76 5.94 0.80
CA VAL A 383 -4.62 5.74 -0.10
C VAL A 383 -3.51 6.72 0.27
N VAL A 384 -2.34 6.16 0.55
CA VAL A 384 -1.09 6.88 0.86
C VAL A 384 0.05 6.38 -0.02
N ASN A 385 1.23 6.98 0.13
CA ASN A 385 2.48 6.61 -0.53
C ASN A 385 2.46 6.72 -2.07
N GLY A 386 3.62 6.65 -2.69
CA GLY A 386 3.76 6.55 -4.13
C GLY A 386 4.09 7.84 -4.88
N GLY A 387 4.26 7.67 -6.18
CA GLY A 387 4.62 8.73 -7.14
C GLY A 387 3.63 8.80 -8.29
N ALA A 388 3.51 9.97 -8.92
CA ALA A 388 2.66 10.14 -10.09
C ALA A 388 3.28 9.51 -11.35
N ASN A 389 4.60 9.27 -11.33
CA ASN A 389 5.32 8.69 -12.45
C ASN A 389 6.25 7.55 -12.01
N GLY A 390 6.44 6.59 -12.91
CA GLY A 390 7.44 5.53 -12.83
C GLY A 390 6.99 4.23 -12.19
N THR A 391 7.97 3.50 -11.71
CA THR A 391 7.81 2.13 -11.21
C THR A 391 8.47 1.99 -9.85
N ALA A 392 7.99 1.02 -9.08
CA ALA A 392 8.69 0.47 -7.94
C ALA A 392 10.03 -0.14 -8.38
N GLY A 393 11.00 -0.14 -7.47
CA GLY A 393 12.36 -0.60 -7.72
C GLY A 393 13.36 0.55 -7.68
N TYR A 394 14.63 0.16 -7.76
CA TYR A 394 15.75 1.05 -7.97
C TYR A 394 16.65 0.45 -9.06
N SER A 395 17.48 1.28 -9.68
CA SER A 395 18.51 0.82 -10.60
C SER A 395 19.61 1.87 -10.75
N THR A 396 20.79 1.44 -11.15
CA THR A 396 21.90 2.35 -11.47
C THR A 396 21.80 2.95 -12.88
N ARG A 397 20.95 2.38 -13.76
CA ARG A 397 20.76 2.82 -15.14
C ARG A 397 19.42 2.40 -15.73
N THR A 398 19.07 2.97 -16.88
CA THR A 398 18.10 2.39 -17.83
C THR A 398 18.84 2.07 -19.13
N LEU A 399 18.14 1.51 -20.13
CA LEU A 399 18.73 1.38 -21.46
C LEU A 399 19.11 2.75 -22.08
N ASN A 400 18.36 3.80 -21.76
CA ASN A 400 18.49 5.12 -22.37
C ASN A 400 19.41 6.07 -21.57
N THR A 401 19.50 5.86 -20.25
CA THR A 401 20.14 6.80 -19.32
C THR A 401 21.09 6.07 -18.38
N LEU A 402 22.38 6.43 -18.42
CA LEU A 402 23.43 5.85 -17.57
C LEU A 402 23.64 6.58 -16.23
N ASN A 403 23.11 7.80 -16.10
CA ASN A 403 23.17 8.59 -14.87
C ASN A 403 21.76 9.11 -14.57
N LEU A 404 21.09 8.48 -13.60
CA LEU A 404 19.69 8.78 -13.31
C LEU A 404 19.54 10.15 -12.63
N PRO A 405 18.46 10.91 -12.95
CA PRO A 405 18.25 12.25 -12.41
C PRO A 405 17.77 12.28 -10.96
N PHE A 406 17.31 11.15 -10.41
CA PHE A 406 16.67 11.06 -9.09
C PHE A 406 17.40 10.08 -8.15
N GLY A 407 18.72 9.99 -8.26
CA GLY A 407 19.48 8.91 -7.63
C GLY A 407 19.15 7.59 -8.31
N GLU A 408 18.98 6.51 -7.56
CA GLU A 408 18.68 5.19 -8.12
C GLU A 408 17.16 4.95 -8.27
N SER A 409 16.32 5.92 -7.93
CA SER A 409 14.88 5.75 -8.00
C SER A 409 14.37 5.64 -9.44
N LEU A 410 13.53 4.63 -9.68
CA LEU A 410 12.80 4.44 -10.93
C LEU A 410 11.44 5.17 -10.96
N ALA A 411 11.18 6.03 -9.98
CA ALA A 411 9.96 6.82 -9.86
C ALA A 411 10.26 8.31 -9.64
N SER A 412 9.27 9.15 -9.93
CA SER A 412 9.34 10.58 -9.66
C SER A 412 7.97 11.16 -9.31
N ALA A 413 7.93 12.47 -9.06
CA ALA A 413 6.74 13.21 -8.65
C ALA A 413 6.01 12.56 -7.46
N PRO A 414 6.64 12.49 -6.26
CA PRO A 414 6.01 11.92 -5.07
C PRO A 414 4.65 12.56 -4.79
N VAL A 415 3.64 11.74 -4.49
CA VAL A 415 2.29 12.21 -4.20
C VAL A 415 2.07 12.20 -2.68
N GLY A 416 2.50 13.28 -2.03
CA GLY A 416 2.45 13.41 -0.56
C GLY A 416 1.05 13.63 0.03
N LYS A 417 0.05 13.94 -0.80
CA LYS A 417 -1.33 14.14 -0.33
C LYS A 417 -2.09 12.80 -0.33
N PRO A 418 -2.66 12.38 0.81
CA PRO A 418 -3.52 11.19 0.86
C PRO A 418 -4.83 11.40 0.09
N ALA A 419 -5.53 10.30 -0.20
CA ALA A 419 -6.90 10.33 -0.69
C ALA A 419 -7.76 9.30 0.05
N LEU A 420 -9.00 9.66 0.39
CA LEU A 420 -9.97 8.78 1.01
C LEU A 420 -10.89 8.20 -0.06
N TYR A 421 -11.05 6.88 -0.05
CA TYR A 421 -11.99 6.13 -0.86
C TYR A 421 -13.17 5.66 0.00
N ASN A 422 -14.39 6.00 -0.40
CA ASN A 422 -15.62 5.52 0.22
C ASN A 422 -16.38 4.62 -0.76
N PRO A 423 -16.30 3.27 -0.61
CA PRO A 423 -16.99 2.35 -1.52
C PRO A 423 -18.51 2.46 -1.48
N ARG A 424 -19.08 3.03 -0.40
CA ARG A 424 -20.53 3.23 -0.22
C ARG A 424 -21.05 4.53 -0.83
N ALA A 425 -20.16 5.43 -1.23
CA ALA A 425 -20.57 6.64 -1.92
C ALA A 425 -21.06 6.33 -3.34
N ALA A 426 -21.92 7.20 -3.86
CA ALA A 426 -22.38 7.11 -5.23
C ALA A 426 -21.20 7.24 -6.21
N LYS A 427 -21.29 6.57 -7.37
CA LYS A 427 -20.32 6.72 -8.46
C LYS A 427 -20.18 8.20 -8.83
N GLY A 428 -18.96 8.67 -9.01
CA GLY A 428 -18.53 10.07 -9.18
C GLY A 428 -18.23 10.80 -7.87
N GLN A 429 -18.37 10.16 -6.71
CA GLN A 429 -18.20 10.78 -5.38
C GLN A 429 -17.40 9.89 -4.41
N ARG A 430 -16.75 8.83 -4.90
CA ARG A 430 -16.07 7.86 -4.04
C ARG A 430 -14.72 8.34 -3.52
N TRP A 431 -14.09 9.30 -4.19
CA TRP A 431 -12.80 9.86 -3.79
C TRP A 431 -12.94 11.25 -3.17
N SER A 432 -12.18 11.51 -2.11
CA SER A 432 -12.00 12.84 -1.53
C SER A 432 -10.61 12.99 -0.93
N ASP A 433 -9.98 14.12 -1.18
CA ASP A 433 -8.74 14.56 -0.52
C ASP A 433 -8.94 15.90 0.22
N ALA A 434 -10.21 16.26 0.44
CA ALA A 434 -10.59 17.56 0.98
C ALA A 434 -10.18 17.66 2.46
N GLY A 435 -9.48 18.75 2.79
CA GLY A 435 -9.01 18.99 4.15
C GLY A 435 -7.76 18.19 4.56
N PHE A 436 -7.16 17.43 3.64
CA PHE A 436 -5.91 16.71 3.90
C PHE A 436 -4.67 17.57 3.64
N ASP A 437 -3.75 17.55 4.59
CA ASP A 437 -2.41 18.11 4.44
C ASP A 437 -1.60 17.23 3.45
N THR A 438 -0.48 17.77 2.98
CA THR A 438 0.47 17.07 2.09
C THR A 438 1.73 16.79 2.87
N SER A 439 2.16 15.52 2.93
CA SER A 439 3.46 15.17 3.51
C SER A 439 4.59 15.74 2.64
N ASN A 440 5.65 16.21 3.29
CA ASN A 440 6.87 16.65 2.62
C ASN A 440 7.90 15.51 2.45
N ILE A 441 7.58 14.31 2.92
CA ILE A 441 8.44 13.13 2.80
C ILE A 441 8.04 12.33 1.56
N ALA A 442 9.00 12.09 0.68
CA ALA A 442 8.79 11.29 -0.52
C ALA A 442 8.69 9.79 -0.17
N ARG A 443 7.46 9.31 0.06
CA ARG A 443 7.17 7.90 0.34
C ARG A 443 7.10 7.09 -0.97
N LEU A 444 8.24 6.85 -1.63
CA LEU A 444 8.31 6.08 -2.87
C LEU A 444 8.57 4.59 -2.57
N TYR A 445 9.47 3.95 -3.32
CA TYR A 445 9.82 2.55 -3.15
C TYR A 445 10.30 2.25 -1.72
N HIS A 446 9.95 1.07 -1.20
CA HIS A 446 10.17 0.67 0.19
C HIS A 446 9.56 1.60 1.26
N SER A 447 8.44 2.25 0.94
CA SER A 447 7.57 2.82 1.96
C SER A 447 6.47 1.83 2.37
N SER A 448 6.02 1.96 3.61
CA SER A 448 4.96 1.14 4.21
C SER A 448 4.01 1.99 5.02
N ALA A 449 2.78 1.54 5.16
CA ALA A 449 1.78 2.14 6.02
C ALA A 449 0.88 1.08 6.67
N ILE A 450 0.43 1.35 7.89
CA ILE A 450 -0.42 0.43 8.65
C ILE A 450 -1.38 1.16 9.58
N LEU A 451 -2.59 0.61 9.76
CA LEU A 451 -3.56 1.09 10.74
C LEU A 451 -3.07 0.80 12.17
N LEU A 452 -3.17 1.79 13.05
CA LEU A 452 -2.85 1.67 14.46
C LEU A 452 -4.10 1.41 15.33
N PRO A 453 -3.93 0.90 16.57
CA PRO A 453 -5.04 0.59 17.48
C PRO A 453 -5.91 1.79 17.87
N ASP A 454 -5.38 3.01 17.82
CA ASP A 454 -6.14 4.23 18.04
C ASP A 454 -6.89 4.70 16.78
N ALA A 455 -6.85 3.93 15.69
CA ALA A 455 -7.36 4.30 14.36
C ALA A 455 -6.58 5.42 13.65
N SER A 456 -5.39 5.80 14.08
CA SER A 456 -4.48 6.57 13.21
C SER A 456 -3.76 5.64 12.22
N VAL A 457 -3.04 6.21 11.25
CA VAL A 457 -2.26 5.44 10.27
C VAL A 457 -0.78 5.81 10.40
N MET A 458 0.07 4.84 10.73
CA MET A 458 1.51 5.01 10.69
C MET A 458 2.01 4.86 9.26
N ILE A 459 2.89 5.76 8.83
CA ILE A 459 3.52 5.77 7.51
C ILE A 459 5.03 5.92 7.72
N ALA A 460 5.82 5.02 7.15
CA ALA A 460 7.26 5.00 7.36
C ALA A 460 8.02 4.50 6.13
N GLY A 461 9.34 4.60 6.21
CA GLY A 461 10.24 4.30 5.11
C GLY A 461 10.26 5.39 4.03
N SER A 462 11.33 5.41 3.29
CA SER A 462 11.35 5.03 1.89
C SER A 462 12.82 4.79 1.58
N ASN A 463 13.12 3.81 0.74
CA ASN A 463 14.50 3.52 0.38
C ASN A 463 14.61 3.09 -1.09
N PRO A 464 14.54 4.04 -2.05
CA PRO A 464 14.72 3.73 -3.46
C PRO A 464 16.21 3.65 -3.85
N ASN A 465 17.07 3.13 -2.97
CA ASN A 465 18.52 3.04 -3.17
C ASN A 465 19.00 1.62 -2.89
N VAL A 466 20.14 1.22 -3.43
CA VAL A 466 20.78 -0.10 -3.29
C VAL A 466 21.32 -0.32 -1.88
N ASP A 467 21.86 0.72 -1.27
CA ASP A 467 22.35 0.79 0.12
C ASP A 467 21.92 2.14 0.71
N VAL A 468 22.19 2.38 2.00
CA VAL A 468 21.81 3.60 2.71
C VAL A 468 22.39 4.82 2.00
N ASN A 469 21.51 5.70 1.51
CA ASN A 469 21.88 6.98 0.93
C ASN A 469 20.95 8.09 1.43
N THR A 470 21.43 8.87 2.38
CA THR A 470 20.68 9.99 2.99
C THR A 470 20.91 11.34 2.31
N SER A 471 21.72 11.36 1.23
CA SER A 471 22.18 12.59 0.57
C SER A 471 21.64 12.79 -0.85
N THR A 472 20.94 11.79 -1.39
CA THR A 472 20.34 11.82 -2.73
C THR A 472 18.99 12.55 -2.75
N VAL A 473 18.42 12.72 -3.94
CA VAL A 473 17.13 13.42 -4.16
C VAL A 473 15.97 12.72 -3.43
N PHE A 474 15.94 11.39 -3.49
CA PHE A 474 14.98 10.58 -2.73
C PHE A 474 15.74 9.68 -1.73
N PRO A 475 16.01 10.20 -0.52
CA PRO A 475 16.92 9.55 0.42
C PRO A 475 16.29 8.36 1.13
N THR A 476 17.14 7.44 1.61
CA THR A 476 16.78 6.47 2.64
C THR A 476 16.21 7.22 3.85
N THR A 477 14.98 6.91 4.23
CA THR A 477 14.24 7.64 5.26
C THR A 477 13.79 6.74 6.40
N TYR A 478 14.25 7.07 7.61
CA TYR A 478 13.85 6.42 8.87
C TYR A 478 12.78 7.21 9.65
N GLN A 479 12.44 8.40 9.18
CA GLN A 479 11.41 9.24 9.80
C GLN A 479 10.03 8.63 9.53
N ALA A 480 9.27 8.35 10.59
CA ALA A 480 7.86 7.98 10.49
C ALA A 480 6.95 9.22 10.59
N GLU A 481 5.74 9.09 10.07
CA GLU A 481 4.65 10.03 10.24
C GLU A 481 3.41 9.28 10.72
N ILE A 482 2.59 9.93 11.55
CA ILE A 482 1.26 9.45 11.91
C ILE A 482 0.23 10.34 11.21
N PHE A 483 -0.58 9.76 10.33
CA PHE A 483 -1.71 10.43 9.71
C PHE A 483 -2.97 10.23 10.55
N TYR A 484 -3.72 11.32 10.76
CA TYR A 484 -4.96 11.34 11.52
C TYR A 484 -6.16 11.49 10.58
N PRO A 485 -6.96 10.43 10.31
CA PRO A 485 -8.08 10.50 9.38
C PRO A 485 -9.21 11.47 9.81
N PRO A 486 -10.19 11.80 8.93
CA PRO A 486 -11.22 12.80 9.19
C PRO A 486 -11.97 12.68 10.53
N TYR A 487 -12.20 11.46 11.00
CA TYR A 487 -12.93 11.20 12.25
C TYR A 487 -12.22 11.70 13.51
N TYR A 488 -10.93 12.07 13.44
CA TYR A 488 -10.24 12.77 14.52
C TYR A 488 -10.76 14.21 14.75
N SER A 489 -11.65 14.72 13.90
CA SER A 489 -12.34 15.99 14.12
C SER A 489 -13.43 15.90 15.18
N ALA A 490 -13.82 14.68 15.56
CA ALA A 490 -14.80 14.45 16.60
C ALA A 490 -14.28 14.89 17.98
N SER A 491 -15.08 15.67 18.71
CA SER A 491 -14.75 16.09 20.07
C SER A 491 -14.88 14.96 21.10
N ASN A 492 -15.63 13.91 20.76
CA ASN A 492 -15.79 12.72 21.58
C ASN A 492 -15.68 11.48 20.71
N ARG A 493 -14.89 10.50 21.14
CA ARG A 493 -14.75 9.20 20.48
C ARG A 493 -15.40 8.14 21.36
N PRO A 494 -16.12 7.16 20.77
CA PRO A 494 -16.79 6.16 21.57
C PRO A 494 -15.79 5.31 22.35
N THR A 495 -16.16 4.93 23.57
CA THR A 495 -15.51 3.90 24.36
C THR A 495 -16.48 2.75 24.56
N PHE A 496 -15.98 1.55 24.83
CA PHE A 496 -16.81 0.39 25.05
C PHE A 496 -16.11 -0.63 25.96
N THR A 497 -16.90 -1.55 26.53
CA THR A 497 -16.41 -2.69 27.31
C THR A 497 -17.09 -3.97 26.85
N GLY A 498 -16.53 -5.13 27.22
CA GLY A 498 -17.13 -6.45 26.93
C GLY A 498 -16.58 -7.15 25.69
N ALA A 499 -15.56 -6.61 25.03
CA ALA A 499 -14.90 -7.32 23.93
C ALA A 499 -14.34 -8.67 24.41
N PRO A 500 -14.64 -9.77 23.71
CA PRO A 500 -14.01 -11.05 23.97
C PRO A 500 -12.55 -11.04 23.52
N SER A 501 -11.71 -11.92 24.07
CA SER A 501 -10.35 -12.13 23.56
C SER A 501 -10.31 -12.99 22.30
N THR A 502 -11.38 -13.76 22.04
CA THR A 502 -11.50 -14.66 20.90
C THR A 502 -12.87 -14.57 20.25
N LEU A 503 -12.93 -14.68 18.92
CA LEU A 503 -14.17 -14.77 18.14
C LEU A 503 -14.21 -16.06 17.33
N SER A 504 -15.40 -16.64 17.18
CA SER A 504 -15.64 -17.88 16.43
C SER A 504 -16.31 -17.64 15.08
N TYR A 505 -16.44 -18.70 14.28
CA TYR A 505 -17.22 -18.70 13.04
C TYR A 505 -18.62 -19.27 13.34
N GLY A 506 -19.62 -18.39 13.41
CA GLY A 506 -20.92 -18.68 14.00
C GLY A 506 -20.84 -18.93 15.51
N GLY A 507 -21.97 -19.28 16.14
CA GLY A 507 -22.07 -19.56 17.57
C GLY A 507 -22.95 -18.59 18.34
N ASP A 508 -22.70 -18.42 19.63
CA ASP A 508 -23.48 -17.52 20.49
C ASP A 508 -22.99 -16.07 20.33
N ALA A 509 -23.93 -15.13 20.34
CA ALA A 509 -23.63 -13.70 20.35
C ALA A 509 -22.92 -13.28 21.65
N PHE A 510 -22.29 -12.12 21.60
CA PHE A 510 -21.69 -11.46 22.75
C PHE A 510 -22.16 -10.01 22.83
N ASP A 511 -22.11 -9.46 24.04
CA ASP A 511 -22.57 -8.09 24.28
C ASP A 511 -21.39 -7.14 24.45
N LEU A 512 -21.46 -5.98 23.79
CA LEU A 512 -20.60 -4.83 24.07
C LEU A 512 -21.43 -3.75 24.75
N THR A 513 -20.85 -3.06 25.73
CA THR A 513 -21.51 -1.93 26.40
C THR A 513 -20.82 -0.63 26.01
N VAL A 514 -21.59 0.31 25.46
CA VAL A 514 -21.18 1.68 25.18
C VAL A 514 -21.80 2.58 26.27
N PRO A 515 -20.99 3.17 27.18
CA PRO A 515 -21.53 4.01 28.25
C PRO A 515 -22.12 5.32 27.69
N ALA A 516 -23.07 5.92 28.40
CA ALA A 516 -23.66 7.19 27.99
C ALA A 516 -22.62 8.31 27.76
N SER A 517 -21.49 8.28 28.47
CA SER A 517 -20.40 9.26 28.32
C SER A 517 -19.62 9.13 27.00
N ALA A 518 -19.74 8.00 26.30
CA ALA A 518 -19.03 7.73 25.04
C ALA A 518 -19.58 8.51 23.85
N TYR A 519 -20.74 9.15 23.98
CA TYR A 519 -21.39 9.89 22.91
C TYR A 519 -22.31 10.98 23.47
N SER A 520 -22.89 11.79 22.59
CA SER A 520 -23.79 12.88 22.96
C SER A 520 -25.05 12.84 22.10
N GLY A 521 -26.15 13.38 22.63
CA GLY A 521 -27.43 13.42 21.92
C GLY A 521 -28.28 12.15 22.11
N SER A 522 -29.18 11.90 21.16
CA SER A 522 -30.17 10.80 21.22
C SER A 522 -29.48 9.43 21.28
N ALA A 523 -29.78 8.65 22.31
CA ALA A 523 -29.27 7.28 22.46
C ALA A 523 -29.75 6.37 21.33
N ASN A 524 -30.99 6.55 20.88
CA ASN A 524 -31.56 5.80 19.78
C ASN A 524 -30.80 6.07 18.47
N ASP A 525 -30.54 7.34 18.14
CA ASP A 525 -29.86 7.70 16.89
C ASP A 525 -28.39 7.27 16.93
N ALA A 526 -27.74 7.35 18.10
CA ALA A 526 -26.40 6.83 18.31
C ALA A 526 -26.35 5.31 18.07
N ALA A 527 -27.28 4.58 18.67
CA ALA A 527 -27.35 3.12 18.52
C ALA A 527 -27.67 2.69 17.07
N ASP A 528 -28.60 3.38 16.39
CA ASP A 528 -28.94 3.15 14.98
C ASP A 528 -27.75 3.34 14.03
N ASN A 529 -26.79 4.19 14.41
CA ASN A 529 -25.60 4.49 13.62
C ASN A 529 -24.31 3.84 14.17
N THR A 530 -24.44 2.80 15.01
CA THR A 530 -23.28 2.08 15.57
C THR A 530 -23.05 0.76 14.85
N SER A 531 -21.80 0.51 14.47
CA SER A 531 -21.35 -0.74 13.85
C SER A 531 -20.14 -1.30 14.60
N VAL A 532 -20.02 -2.63 14.62
CA VAL A 532 -18.84 -3.32 15.13
C VAL A 532 -18.01 -3.81 13.95
N VAL A 533 -16.75 -3.39 13.89
CA VAL A 533 -15.87 -3.61 12.73
C VAL A 533 -14.59 -4.33 13.18
N LEU A 534 -14.28 -5.42 12.50
CA LEU A 534 -13.01 -6.13 12.59
C LEU A 534 -12.08 -5.65 11.47
N ILE A 535 -10.85 -5.30 11.82
CA ILE A 535 -9.80 -4.99 10.84
C ILE A 535 -8.54 -5.77 11.16
N ARG A 536 -8.00 -6.41 10.13
CA ARG A 536 -6.64 -6.94 10.12
C ARG A 536 -5.81 -6.08 9.18
N GLY A 537 -4.74 -5.46 9.69
CA GLY A 537 -3.85 -4.60 8.90
C GLY A 537 -3.00 -5.37 7.87
N GLY A 538 -2.68 -6.63 8.15
CA GLY A 538 -1.85 -7.48 7.28
C GLY A 538 -0.34 -7.28 7.48
N TRP A 539 0.43 -7.82 6.54
CA TRP A 539 1.87 -7.59 6.39
C TRP A 539 2.10 -6.56 5.29
N THR A 540 2.59 -5.37 5.65
CA THR A 540 2.84 -4.28 4.69
C THR A 540 4.24 -4.39 4.10
N THR A 541 4.35 -4.33 2.77
CA THR A 541 5.61 -4.19 2.04
C THR A 541 5.33 -3.75 0.60
N HIS A 542 6.24 -3.05 -0.07
CA HIS A 542 6.18 -2.80 -1.53
C HIS A 542 4.81 -2.31 -2.05
N ALA A 543 4.17 -1.40 -1.30
CA ALA A 543 2.86 -0.81 -1.57
C ALA A 543 1.64 -1.74 -1.49
N MET A 544 1.75 -2.87 -0.78
CA MET A 544 0.64 -3.80 -0.54
C MET A 544 0.57 -4.28 0.90
N ASN A 545 -0.60 -4.77 1.30
CA ASN A 545 -0.87 -5.34 2.61
C ASN A 545 -1.39 -6.77 2.46
N MET A 546 -0.49 -7.75 2.57
CA MET A 546 -0.86 -9.17 2.46
C MET A 546 -1.74 -9.56 3.66
N GLY A 547 -2.88 -10.19 3.37
CA GLY A 547 -3.85 -10.61 4.39
C GLY A 547 -4.68 -9.48 5.03
N GLN A 548 -4.62 -8.23 4.52
CA GLN A 548 -5.48 -7.15 5.01
C GLN A 548 -6.95 -7.44 4.73
N ARG A 549 -7.81 -7.34 5.76
CA ARG A 549 -9.27 -7.47 5.64
C ARG A 549 -10.00 -6.55 6.60
N ALA A 550 -11.15 -6.06 6.18
CA ALA A 550 -12.10 -5.33 7.02
C ALA A 550 -13.49 -5.99 6.92
N MET A 551 -14.09 -6.28 8.07
CA MET A 551 -15.39 -6.94 8.17
C MET A 551 -16.27 -6.25 9.21
N GLN A 552 -17.47 -5.85 8.82
CA GLN A 552 -18.52 -5.46 9.75
C GLN A 552 -19.25 -6.71 10.27
N LEU A 553 -19.39 -6.82 11.59
CA LEU A 553 -20.21 -7.85 12.22
C LEU A 553 -21.67 -7.39 12.30
N ASN A 554 -22.58 -8.35 12.16
CA ASN A 554 -23.99 -8.06 12.39
C ASN A 554 -24.22 -7.74 13.87
N ASN A 555 -24.97 -6.68 14.15
CA ASN A 555 -25.30 -6.29 15.52
C ASN A 555 -26.70 -5.68 15.62
N THR A 556 -27.33 -5.88 16.77
CA THR A 556 -28.53 -5.16 17.22
C THR A 556 -28.23 -4.50 18.55
N TYR A 557 -29.19 -3.79 19.16
CA TYR A 557 -28.91 -3.04 20.37
C TYR A 557 -30.07 -2.96 21.35
N THR A 558 -29.77 -2.68 22.61
CA THR A 558 -30.73 -2.25 23.63
C THR A 558 -30.28 -0.91 24.21
N VAL A 559 -31.14 0.11 24.14
CA VAL A 559 -30.93 1.40 24.80
C VAL A 559 -31.43 1.32 26.24
N ASN A 560 -30.54 1.59 27.20
CA ASN A 560 -30.82 1.53 28.62
C ASN A 560 -31.30 2.88 29.16
N SER A 561 -31.99 2.86 30.31
CA SER A 561 -32.57 4.06 30.93
C SER A 561 -31.54 5.09 31.41
N ASP A 562 -30.29 4.68 31.61
CA ASP A 562 -29.17 5.55 31.95
C ASP A 562 -28.47 6.16 30.71
N GLY A 563 -28.97 5.87 29.51
CA GLY A 563 -28.37 6.30 28.25
C GLY A 563 -27.21 5.41 27.77
N SER A 564 -26.85 4.34 28.47
CA SER A 564 -25.92 3.36 27.90
C SER A 564 -26.58 2.54 26.79
N ILE A 565 -25.77 2.01 25.88
CA ILE A 565 -26.21 1.16 24.77
C ILE A 565 -25.54 -0.20 24.94
N THR A 566 -26.33 -1.26 25.00
CA THR A 566 -25.84 -2.64 24.90
C THR A 566 -25.94 -3.06 23.43
N LEU A 567 -24.82 -3.34 22.77
CA LEU A 567 -24.78 -3.91 21.43
C LEU A 567 -24.76 -5.43 21.55
N HIS A 568 -25.72 -6.10 20.92
CA HIS A 568 -25.75 -7.55 20.76
C HIS A 568 -25.07 -7.91 19.44
N VAL A 569 -23.89 -8.51 19.50
CA VAL A 569 -23.02 -8.71 18.34
C VAL A 569 -22.93 -10.18 17.98
N ALA A 570 -23.18 -10.50 16.71
CA ALA A 570 -23.01 -11.85 16.21
C ALA A 570 -21.51 -12.19 16.10
N GLN A 571 -21.21 -13.49 16.16
CA GLN A 571 -19.91 -14.01 15.73
C GLN A 571 -19.71 -13.77 14.22
N LEU A 572 -18.51 -14.07 13.71
CA LEU A 572 -18.25 -13.99 12.27
C LEU A 572 -19.20 -14.94 11.51
N PRO A 573 -19.49 -14.67 10.23
CA PRO A 573 -20.19 -15.64 9.39
C PRO A 573 -19.53 -17.03 9.48
N PRO A 574 -20.28 -18.14 9.38
CA PRO A 574 -19.75 -19.50 9.56
C PRO A 574 -18.93 -19.99 8.35
N ASN A 575 -18.00 -19.16 7.90
CA ASN A 575 -17.06 -19.43 6.82
C ASN A 575 -15.69 -18.81 7.15
N PRO A 576 -14.71 -19.65 7.56
CA PRO A 576 -13.34 -19.21 7.85
C PRO A 576 -12.59 -18.58 6.67
N ASN A 577 -13.02 -18.82 5.43
CA ASN A 577 -12.37 -18.24 4.25
C ASN A 577 -12.69 -16.74 4.08
N LEU A 578 -13.77 -16.24 4.69
CA LEU A 578 -14.13 -14.81 4.63
C LEU A 578 -13.19 -13.95 5.45
N PHE A 579 -12.68 -14.47 6.57
CA PHE A 579 -11.75 -13.78 7.44
C PHE A 579 -10.94 -14.83 8.19
N GLN A 580 -9.74 -15.14 7.70
CA GLN A 580 -8.92 -16.27 8.15
C GLN A 580 -8.58 -16.21 9.64
N PRO A 581 -8.26 -17.35 10.30
CA PRO A 581 -7.93 -17.35 11.73
C PRO A 581 -6.65 -16.56 12.02
N GLY A 582 -6.61 -15.90 13.19
CA GLY A 582 -5.49 -15.07 13.63
C GLY A 582 -5.90 -13.70 14.15
N PRO A 583 -4.93 -12.80 14.39
CA PRO A 583 -5.17 -11.54 15.09
C PRO A 583 -5.99 -10.54 14.28
N ALA A 584 -6.80 -9.74 14.98
CA ALA A 584 -7.54 -8.61 14.44
C ALA A 584 -7.77 -7.53 15.50
N LEU A 585 -8.06 -6.31 15.03
CA LEU A 585 -8.55 -5.20 15.81
C LEU A 585 -10.08 -5.16 15.75
N LEU A 586 -10.75 -5.08 16.90
CA LEU A 586 -12.18 -4.85 17.02
C LEU A 586 -12.45 -3.39 17.40
N PHE A 587 -13.20 -2.70 16.56
CA PHE A 587 -13.65 -1.32 16.78
C PHE A 587 -15.16 -1.26 16.96
N VAL A 588 -15.61 -0.35 17.82
CA VAL A 588 -16.97 0.17 17.80
C VAL A 588 -16.94 1.52 17.08
N THR A 589 -17.63 1.61 15.94
CA THR A 589 -17.70 2.82 15.14
C THR A 589 -19.10 3.39 15.20
N MET A 590 -19.23 4.59 15.75
CA MET A 590 -20.51 5.27 15.94
C MET A 590 -20.57 6.50 15.05
N ALA A 591 -21.52 6.52 14.11
CA ALA A 591 -21.69 7.61 13.13
C ALA A 591 -20.38 7.98 12.40
N GLY A 592 -19.57 6.98 12.04
CA GLY A 592 -18.27 7.16 11.38
C GLY A 592 -17.11 7.52 12.31
N ILE A 593 -17.34 7.61 13.62
CA ILE A 593 -16.30 7.93 14.62
C ILE A 593 -15.89 6.63 15.33
N PRO A 594 -14.65 6.15 15.17
CA PRO A 594 -14.23 4.91 15.80
C PRO A 594 -13.72 5.09 17.22
N SER A 595 -13.92 4.06 18.03
CA SER A 595 -13.25 3.87 19.31
C SER A 595 -11.75 3.60 19.13
N ASN A 596 -11.02 3.43 20.24
CA ASN A 596 -9.79 2.63 20.20
C ASN A 596 -10.15 1.15 20.02
N ALA A 597 -9.23 0.36 19.50
CA ALA A 597 -9.43 -1.06 19.26
C ALA A 597 -9.34 -1.90 20.54
N SER A 598 -10.05 -3.03 20.55
CA SER A 598 -9.69 -4.22 21.33
C SER A 598 -8.94 -5.23 20.45
N TRP A 599 -7.96 -5.93 21.02
CA TRP A 599 -7.25 -7.01 20.31
C TRP A 599 -8.00 -8.33 20.46
N VAL A 600 -8.24 -9.03 19.35
CA VAL A 600 -8.97 -10.30 19.34
C VAL A 600 -8.24 -11.33 18.47
N ILE A 601 -8.33 -12.61 18.85
CA ILE A 601 -7.94 -13.74 18.01
C ILE A 601 -9.18 -14.34 17.34
N ILE A 602 -9.17 -14.44 16.02
CA ILE A 602 -10.24 -15.08 15.25
C ILE A 602 -9.95 -16.57 15.12
N GLY A 603 -10.97 -17.40 15.35
CA GLY A 603 -10.86 -18.86 15.25
C GLY A 603 -10.29 -19.50 16.52
N SER A 604 -9.81 -20.73 16.39
CA SER A 604 -9.32 -21.54 17.52
C SER A 604 -7.93 -21.14 18.03
N GLY A 605 -7.22 -20.29 17.28
CA GLY A 605 -5.81 -19.98 17.54
C GLY A 605 -4.82 -21.01 17.00
N ASN A 606 -5.30 -22.07 16.34
CA ASN A 606 -4.46 -23.14 15.79
C ASN A 606 -4.57 -23.24 14.27
N ILE A 607 -3.54 -23.81 13.64
CA ILE A 607 -3.59 -24.25 12.24
C ILE A 607 -4.33 -25.58 12.20
N GLU A 608 -5.61 -25.52 11.87
CA GLU A 608 -6.52 -26.66 11.81
C GLU A 608 -7.80 -26.27 11.06
N LYS A 609 -8.60 -27.28 10.67
CA LYS A 609 -9.95 -27.02 10.19
C LYS A 609 -10.76 -26.31 11.28
N GLN A 610 -11.09 -25.05 11.04
CA GLN A 610 -11.73 -24.20 12.04
C GLN A 610 -13.16 -24.70 12.36
N PRO A 611 -13.54 -24.77 13.65
CA PRO A 611 -14.91 -25.09 14.04
C PRO A 611 -15.89 -24.03 13.54
N THR A 612 -16.97 -24.46 12.90
CA THR A 612 -18.09 -23.61 12.50
C THR A 612 -19.35 -24.02 13.26
N LYS A 613 -20.15 -23.03 13.68
CA LYS A 613 -21.48 -23.22 14.25
C LYS A 613 -22.50 -22.45 13.41
N ASP A 614 -23.79 -22.68 13.65
CA ASP A 614 -24.83 -21.88 13.00
C ASP A 614 -24.71 -20.39 13.36
N ALA A 615 -25.09 -19.52 12.43
CA ALA A 615 -25.10 -18.09 12.67
C ALA A 615 -26.12 -17.73 13.76
N THR A 616 -25.75 -16.82 14.68
CA THR A 616 -26.64 -16.41 15.75
C THR A 616 -27.85 -15.65 15.23
N VAL A 617 -29.02 -15.88 15.82
CA VAL A 617 -30.16 -14.97 15.71
C VAL A 617 -30.06 -13.93 16.82
N LEU A 618 -29.84 -12.67 16.44
CA LEU A 618 -29.77 -11.56 17.40
C LEU A 618 -31.17 -11.17 17.90
N PRO A 619 -31.29 -10.71 19.17
CA PRO A 619 -32.53 -10.10 19.64
C PRO A 619 -32.86 -8.85 18.82
N ALA A 620 -34.14 -8.48 18.75
CA ALA A 620 -34.55 -7.26 18.06
C ALA A 620 -34.02 -6.01 18.78
N SER A 621 -33.67 -4.98 18.02
CA SER A 621 -33.22 -3.71 18.60
C SER A 621 -34.31 -3.05 19.44
N THR A 622 -33.94 -2.61 20.65
CA THR A 622 -34.83 -1.94 21.61
C THR A 622 -34.44 -0.49 21.76
N ARG A 623 -35.34 0.41 21.36
CA ARG A 623 -35.22 1.87 21.52
C ARG A 623 -35.86 2.32 22.83
N LEU A 624 -35.36 3.42 23.40
CA LEU A 624 -35.94 4.06 24.59
C LEU A 624 -35.95 5.58 24.42
N ASP A 625 -37.15 6.14 24.27
CA ASP A 625 -37.33 7.59 24.10
C ASP A 625 -36.90 8.36 25.36
N GLY A 626 -36.18 9.47 25.16
CA GLY A 626 -35.67 10.32 26.25
C GLY A 626 -34.32 9.90 26.83
N ALA A 627 -33.79 8.72 26.46
CA ALA A 627 -32.42 8.34 26.78
C ALA A 627 -31.42 9.14 25.93
N SER A 628 -30.34 9.61 26.55
CA SER A 628 -29.34 10.43 25.86
C SER A 628 -27.92 10.20 26.39
N GLY A 629 -26.95 10.42 25.51
CA GLY A 629 -25.53 10.42 25.87
C GLY A 629 -25.14 11.67 26.65
N SER A 630 -24.27 11.49 27.64
CA SER A 630 -23.75 12.54 28.53
C SER A 630 -22.36 13.06 28.13
N GLY A 631 -21.83 12.62 26.99
CA GLY A 631 -20.56 13.09 26.43
C GLY A 631 -20.59 14.59 26.12
N SER A 632 -19.43 15.24 26.25
CA SER A 632 -19.32 16.69 26.01
C SER A 632 -19.49 17.03 24.54
N ASN A 633 -20.52 17.83 24.23
CA ASN A 633 -20.67 18.52 22.95
C ASN A 633 -20.13 19.95 23.07
N ASN A 634 -18.96 20.23 22.49
CA ASN A 634 -18.46 21.60 22.35
C ASN A 634 -19.07 22.33 21.13
N ASN A 635 -20.30 21.99 20.76
CA ASN A 635 -21.15 22.88 19.98
C ASN A 635 -22.12 23.54 20.94
N ALA A 636 -21.75 24.73 21.43
CA ALA A 636 -22.59 25.58 22.23
C ALA A 636 -23.88 25.92 21.46
N SER A 637 -25.00 25.31 21.87
CA SER A 637 -26.31 25.82 21.51
C SER A 637 -26.58 27.06 22.36
N THR A 638 -26.68 28.22 21.71
CA THR A 638 -27.31 29.40 22.29
C THR A 638 -28.74 29.04 22.69
N SER A 639 -29.01 29.12 23.98
CA SER A 639 -30.31 28.88 24.58
C SER A 639 -31.31 29.97 24.18
N SER A 640 -32.38 29.58 23.49
CA SER A 640 -33.63 30.34 23.49
C SER A 640 -34.79 29.38 23.74
N ASN A 641 -35.39 29.51 24.92
CA ASN A 641 -36.66 28.90 25.30
C ASN A 641 -37.72 29.14 24.22
N ASN A 642 -38.36 28.07 23.72
CA ASN A 642 -39.78 28.11 23.41
C ASN A 642 -40.36 26.69 23.36
N ASN A 643 -41.45 26.51 24.12
CA ASN A 643 -42.29 25.32 24.13
C ASN A 643 -42.96 25.14 22.76
N GLY A 644 -42.84 23.96 22.16
CA GLY A 644 -43.57 23.58 20.95
C GLY A 644 -43.24 22.16 20.51
N ALA A 645 -44.28 21.40 20.18
CA ALA A 645 -44.32 19.97 19.90
C ALA A 645 -43.25 19.41 18.95
N SER A 646 -42.92 18.15 19.21
CA SER A 646 -42.07 17.22 18.47
C SER A 646 -42.21 17.26 16.93
N SER A 647 -41.10 17.52 16.24
CA SER A 647 -40.85 17.06 14.86
C SER A 647 -39.35 16.81 14.68
N SER A 648 -39.00 15.68 14.09
CA SER A 648 -37.63 15.17 13.91
C SER A 648 -36.70 16.14 13.17
N HIS A 649 -35.50 16.36 13.71
CA HIS A 649 -34.50 17.28 13.18
C HIS A 649 -33.64 16.71 12.03
N THR A 650 -34.17 15.80 11.22
CA THR A 650 -33.51 15.38 9.96
C THR A 650 -33.62 16.49 8.90
N GLY A 651 -34.70 17.30 8.94
CA GLY A 651 -34.94 18.37 7.96
C GLY A 651 -34.06 19.62 8.14
N ALA A 652 -33.53 19.88 9.33
CA ALA A 652 -32.74 21.09 9.59
C ALA A 652 -31.29 20.96 9.10
N ILE A 653 -30.71 19.76 9.18
CA ILE A 653 -29.34 19.47 8.72
C ILE A 653 -29.33 19.35 7.19
N VAL A 654 -30.31 18.65 6.61
CA VAL A 654 -30.47 18.55 5.14
C VAL A 654 -30.87 19.89 4.54
N GLY A 655 -31.73 20.66 5.21
CA GLY A 655 -32.13 22.01 4.78
C GLY A 655 -30.98 23.02 4.81
N GLY A 656 -30.10 22.95 5.82
CA GLY A 656 -28.89 23.79 5.90
C GLY A 656 -27.89 23.49 4.80
N ILE A 657 -27.69 22.21 4.46
CA ILE A 657 -26.79 21.77 3.39
C ILE A 657 -27.35 22.14 2.00
N ILE A 658 -28.65 21.94 1.76
CA ILE A 658 -29.29 22.33 0.49
C ILE A 658 -29.28 23.86 0.30
N ALA A 659 -29.51 24.64 1.36
CA ALA A 659 -29.44 26.10 1.30
C ALA A 659 -28.00 26.61 1.05
N ALA A 660 -26.99 25.96 1.64
CA ALA A 660 -25.58 26.27 1.41
C ALA A 660 -25.15 25.93 -0.04
N ILE A 661 -25.56 24.77 -0.56
CA ILE A 661 -25.29 24.36 -1.95
C ILE A 661 -26.00 25.30 -2.94
N ALA A 662 -27.24 25.70 -2.66
CA ALA A 662 -27.95 26.68 -3.48
C ALA A 662 -27.28 28.06 -3.45
N ALA A 663 -26.79 28.52 -2.29
CA ALA A 663 -26.06 29.78 -2.18
C ALA A 663 -24.73 29.74 -2.95
N VAL A 664 -23.98 28.64 -2.88
CA VAL A 664 -22.74 28.45 -3.65
C VAL A 664 -23.03 28.36 -5.15
N GLY A 665 -24.10 27.69 -5.57
CA GLY A 665 -24.55 27.63 -6.96
C GLY A 665 -24.95 29.00 -7.51
N ILE A 666 -25.65 29.82 -6.71
CA ILE A 666 -26.03 31.19 -7.08
C ILE A 666 -24.79 32.09 -7.17
N LEU A 667 -23.85 31.99 -6.22
CA LEU A 667 -22.59 32.73 -6.26
C LEU A 667 -21.72 32.32 -7.46
N GLY A 668 -21.66 31.02 -7.78
CA GLY A 668 -20.98 30.50 -8.96
C GLY A 668 -21.62 30.98 -10.27
N ALA A 669 -22.95 31.03 -10.35
CA ALA A 669 -23.67 31.58 -11.50
C ALA A 669 -23.43 33.10 -11.66
N VAL A 670 -23.45 33.86 -10.56
CA VAL A 670 -23.16 35.31 -10.56
C VAL A 670 -21.71 35.55 -10.98
N PHE A 671 -20.75 34.76 -10.47
CA PHE A 671 -19.35 34.84 -10.85
C PHE A 671 -19.12 34.46 -12.32
N GLY A 672 -19.81 33.41 -12.81
CA GLY A 672 -19.79 33.00 -14.22
C GLY A 672 -20.36 34.07 -15.15
N ILE A 673 -21.48 34.71 -14.76
CA ILE A 673 -22.09 35.83 -15.50
C ILE A 673 -21.14 37.04 -15.49
N TYR A 674 -20.49 37.33 -14.36
CA TYR A 674 -19.50 38.41 -14.25
C TYR A 674 -18.28 38.16 -15.15
N MET A 675 -17.73 36.94 -15.14
CA MET A 675 -16.62 36.53 -16.01
C MET A 675 -16.99 36.55 -17.49
N ALA A 676 -18.21 36.12 -17.85
CA ALA A 676 -18.71 36.17 -19.23
C ALA A 676 -18.97 37.60 -19.71
N ARG A 677 -19.38 38.52 -18.82
CA ARG A 677 -19.48 39.96 -19.12
C ARG A 677 -18.11 40.61 -19.26
N ARG A 678 -17.13 40.23 -18.42
CA ARG A 678 -15.74 40.70 -18.51
C ARG A 678 -15.05 40.22 -19.79
N ARG A 679 -15.22 38.95 -20.19
CA ARG A 679 -14.73 38.42 -21.48
C ARG A 679 -15.38 39.12 -22.68
N ARG A 680 -16.69 39.38 -22.64
CA ARG A 680 -17.38 40.14 -23.71
C ARG A 680 -16.97 41.61 -23.77
N ALA A 681 -16.62 42.22 -22.63
CA ALA A 681 -16.08 43.58 -22.59
C ALA A 681 -14.64 43.64 -23.15
N ALA A 682 -13.79 42.66 -22.82
CA ALA A 682 -12.44 42.54 -23.37
C ALA A 682 -12.44 42.28 -24.89
N ALA A 683 -13.38 41.45 -25.38
CA ALA A 683 -13.56 41.21 -26.80
C ALA A 683 -14.02 42.45 -27.58
N ARG A 684 -14.75 43.38 -26.93
CA ARG A 684 -15.15 44.66 -27.54
C ARG A 684 -14.04 45.71 -27.55
N GLN A 685 -13.06 45.62 -26.65
CA GLN A 685 -11.87 46.48 -26.68
C GLN A 685 -10.86 46.05 -27.75
N ALA A 686 -10.83 44.77 -28.13
CA ALA A 686 -9.97 44.26 -29.21
C ALA A 686 -10.43 44.67 -30.64
N SER A 687 -11.65 45.21 -30.79
CA SER A 687 -12.21 45.63 -32.09
C SER A 687 -12.07 47.13 -32.40
N ALA A 688 -11.41 47.91 -31.53
CA ALA A 688 -11.38 49.38 -31.60
C ALA A 688 -10.04 49.98 -32.09
N LEU A 689 -9.20 49.20 -32.77
CA LEU A 689 -8.02 49.72 -33.48
C LEU A 689 -8.06 49.30 -34.94
N SER A 690 -8.89 49.98 -35.72
CA SER A 690 -8.83 49.98 -37.18
C SER A 690 -8.93 51.42 -37.70
N TYR A 691 -7.86 51.86 -38.37
CA TYR A 691 -7.78 53.01 -39.26
C TYR A 691 -6.74 52.64 -40.35
N PRO A 692 -6.79 53.22 -41.56
CA PRO A 692 -7.29 52.54 -42.76
C PRO A 692 -6.20 52.39 -43.84
N MET A 693 -6.58 51.65 -44.89
CA MET A 693 -5.81 51.45 -46.12
C MET A 693 -5.23 52.73 -46.74
N SER A 694 -4.01 52.60 -47.27
CA SER A 694 -3.57 53.35 -48.46
C SER A 694 -2.70 52.49 -49.39
N SER A 695 -3.18 52.37 -50.63
CA SER A 695 -2.48 52.26 -51.92
C SER A 695 -1.47 51.12 -52.21
N ALA A 696 -1.84 50.34 -53.23
CA ALA A 696 -1.05 49.52 -54.18
C ALA A 696 0.12 50.31 -54.86
N PRO A 697 0.95 49.76 -55.80
CA PRO A 697 0.81 48.49 -56.57
C PRO A 697 2.09 47.73 -57.00
N GLY A 698 1.88 46.57 -57.64
CA GLY A 698 2.75 45.96 -58.66
C GLY A 698 3.47 44.69 -58.20
N GLY A 699 3.52 43.57 -58.92
CA GLY A 699 3.02 43.10 -60.22
C GLY A 699 3.31 41.57 -60.24
N ALA A 700 2.46 40.73 -60.83
CA ALA A 700 2.61 40.22 -62.21
C ALA A 700 3.85 39.28 -62.34
N VAL A 701 3.88 38.03 -62.84
CA VAL A 701 3.07 37.18 -63.72
C VAL A 701 3.66 35.74 -63.58
N GLY A 702 2.91 34.63 -63.50
CA GLY A 702 2.56 33.73 -64.63
C GLY A 702 2.65 32.26 -64.16
N ALA A 703 1.60 31.43 -64.22
CA ALA A 703 1.01 30.73 -65.38
C ALA A 703 2.06 29.85 -66.12
N SER A 704 1.86 28.58 -66.47
CA SER A 704 0.69 27.69 -66.67
C SER A 704 1.21 26.32 -67.11
N GLY A 705 0.62 25.19 -66.68
CA GLY A 705 -0.13 24.24 -67.54
C GLY A 705 0.74 23.11 -68.11
N ALA A 706 0.29 21.91 -68.51
CA ALA A 706 -0.95 21.15 -68.37
C ALA A 706 -0.73 19.76 -69.05
N ARG A 707 -1.42 18.72 -68.55
CA ARG A 707 -1.80 17.43 -69.22
C ARG A 707 -0.68 16.42 -69.55
N ALA A 708 -0.91 15.11 -69.67
CA ALA A 708 -1.84 14.11 -69.14
C ALA A 708 -1.44 12.78 -69.85
N GLY A 709 -1.46 11.63 -69.17
CA GLY A 709 -1.63 10.33 -69.83
C GLY A 709 -0.80 9.15 -69.31
N GLY A 710 -1.45 8.27 -68.54
CA GLY A 710 -1.36 6.82 -68.75
C GLY A 710 -0.49 5.97 -67.81
N GLY A 711 -1.12 5.37 -66.80
CA GLY A 711 -1.09 3.90 -66.64
C GLY A 711 -0.02 3.22 -65.79
N ASN A 712 -0.36 3.04 -64.50
CA ASN A 712 -0.12 1.86 -63.65
C ASN A 712 1.29 1.61 -63.04
N ALA A 713 1.49 2.08 -61.80
CA ALA A 713 2.03 1.31 -60.66
C ALA A 713 2.24 2.24 -59.43
N GLY A 714 1.85 1.78 -58.23
CA GLY A 714 2.51 2.18 -56.98
C GLY A 714 1.70 3.03 -55.98
N PHE A 715 1.54 2.45 -54.79
CA PHE A 715 1.67 3.05 -53.45
C PHE A 715 0.83 4.27 -53.01
N ARG A 716 0.13 4.05 -51.89
CA ARG A 716 -0.08 4.93 -50.71
C ARG A 716 -0.54 6.38 -50.95
N SER A 717 -1.82 6.61 -50.69
CA SER A 717 -2.43 7.87 -50.25
C SER A 717 -2.61 7.82 -48.72
N SER A 718 -2.53 8.89 -47.91
CA SER A 718 -2.41 10.33 -48.16
C SER A 718 -2.27 11.05 -46.80
N ASP A 719 -1.45 12.13 -46.79
CA ASP A 719 -1.59 13.42 -46.09
C ASP A 719 -1.71 13.50 -44.56
N SER A 720 -1.14 14.48 -43.85
CA SER A 720 -0.23 15.62 -44.15
C SER A 720 0.14 16.27 -42.79
N SER A 721 1.42 16.50 -42.49
CA SER A 721 2.12 17.80 -42.51
C SER A 721 2.24 18.53 -41.15
N ALA A 722 3.48 18.61 -40.64
CA ALA A 722 4.00 19.80 -39.95
C ALA A 722 5.54 19.78 -40.04
N PHE A 723 6.08 20.56 -40.98
CA PHE A 723 7.51 20.86 -41.09
C PHE A 723 7.85 22.09 -40.23
N MET A 724 9.00 22.00 -39.58
CA MET A 724 9.79 23.08 -38.98
C MET A 724 10.01 24.27 -39.93
N PRO A 725 10.41 25.42 -39.37
CA PRO A 725 11.53 26.15 -39.93
C PRO A 725 12.67 26.34 -38.90
N LEU A 726 13.87 25.97 -39.34
CA LEU A 726 15.15 26.44 -38.82
C LEU A 726 15.37 27.91 -39.19
N SER A 727 15.95 28.70 -38.29
CA SER A 727 16.82 29.82 -38.66
C SER A 727 18.02 29.88 -37.72
N GLN A 728 19.21 29.66 -38.29
CA GLN A 728 20.53 29.87 -37.69
C GLN A 728 20.97 31.35 -37.78
N GLY A 729 21.99 31.72 -36.96
CA GLY A 729 22.85 32.90 -37.13
C GLY A 729 23.06 33.63 -35.80
N ASN A 730 23.99 33.23 -34.93
CA ASN A 730 25.46 33.45 -34.89
C ASN A 730 25.92 34.82 -34.38
N GLU A 731 26.81 34.75 -33.37
CA GLU A 731 27.88 35.66 -32.95
C GLU A 731 27.64 37.05 -32.30
N SER A 732 28.15 37.15 -31.06
CA SER A 732 29.22 38.06 -30.59
C SER A 732 28.91 39.08 -29.46
N ALA A 733 29.69 38.91 -28.38
CA ALA A 733 30.43 39.89 -27.61
C ALA A 733 29.75 40.94 -26.68
N THR A 734 30.26 40.94 -25.43
CA THR A 734 30.86 42.08 -24.67
C THR A 734 30.13 42.74 -23.48
N TRP A 735 30.80 42.60 -22.30
CA TRP A 735 30.91 43.47 -21.09
C TRP A 735 29.69 43.50 -20.14
N GLY A 736 29.74 43.29 -18.81
CA GLY A 736 30.72 43.26 -17.71
C GLY A 736 29.98 43.77 -16.43
N PRO A 737 30.57 43.98 -15.23
CA PRO A 737 31.45 43.14 -14.39
C PRO A 737 31.01 43.09 -12.88
N ASN A 738 31.52 42.11 -12.11
CA ASN A 738 32.02 42.19 -10.71
C ASN A 738 32.26 40.75 -10.19
N ALA A 739 33.48 40.21 -10.15
CA ALA A 739 34.64 40.52 -9.30
C ALA A 739 34.49 40.07 -7.83
N SER A 740 35.03 38.89 -7.51
CA SER A 740 35.98 38.72 -6.41
C SER A 740 36.77 37.41 -6.56
N THR A 741 38.07 37.54 -6.83
CA THR A 741 39.10 36.50 -6.92
C THR A 741 40.06 36.62 -5.74
N THR A 742 40.53 35.50 -5.20
CA THR A 742 41.95 35.25 -4.80
C THR A 742 42.08 33.74 -4.48
N ASN A 743 42.68 32.91 -5.35
CA ASN A 743 44.12 32.60 -5.52
C ASN A 743 44.76 31.87 -4.32
N LEU A 744 45.67 30.89 -4.43
CA LEU A 744 46.24 30.00 -5.46
C LEU A 744 47.33 29.20 -4.68
N ASN A 745 47.54 27.90 -4.96
CA ASN A 745 48.87 27.26 -5.12
C ASN A 745 48.80 25.72 -5.09
N THR A 746 49.05 25.14 -6.27
CA THR A 746 49.44 23.74 -6.53
C THR A 746 50.96 23.55 -6.33
N PRO A 747 51.53 22.32 -6.31
CA PRO A 747 51.98 21.71 -7.58
C PRO A 747 51.97 20.16 -7.68
N HIS A 748 51.64 19.67 -8.88
CA HIS A 748 52.23 18.52 -9.62
C HIS A 748 52.18 17.09 -9.05
N SER A 749 51.46 16.18 -9.73
CA SER A 749 52.02 14.95 -10.32
C SER A 749 51.04 14.28 -11.30
N PRO A 750 51.50 13.64 -12.39
CA PRO A 750 50.66 13.13 -13.50
C PRO A 750 50.35 11.63 -13.36
N TYR A 751 49.21 11.15 -13.87
CA TYR A 751 49.04 9.88 -14.60
C TYR A 751 47.57 9.74 -15.00
N PHE A 752 47.33 9.73 -16.32
CA PHE A 752 46.10 9.28 -16.97
C PHE A 752 46.34 7.82 -17.39
N ASP A 753 45.38 6.95 -17.05
CA ASP A 753 44.89 5.75 -17.77
C ASP A 753 44.50 4.63 -16.80
N ASP A 754 43.20 4.41 -16.62
CA ASP A 754 42.46 3.15 -16.90
C ASP A 754 41.04 3.24 -16.27
N PRO A 755 39.93 3.13 -17.03
CA PRO A 755 38.59 3.06 -16.48
C PRO A 755 38.10 1.61 -16.44
N ARG A 756 38.21 0.94 -15.29
CA ARG A 756 37.40 -0.25 -14.94
C ARG A 756 37.12 -0.28 -13.44
N ASN A 757 36.09 0.45 -13.03
CA ASN A 757 35.30 0.06 -11.85
C ASN A 757 34.03 -0.61 -12.38
N GLN A 758 33.98 -1.94 -12.27
CA GLN A 758 32.74 -2.69 -12.40
C GLN A 758 31.96 -2.51 -11.09
N SER A 759 30.82 -1.83 -11.16
CA SER A 759 29.77 -1.84 -10.14
C SER A 759 28.98 -3.14 -10.21
N GLY A 760 28.66 -3.71 -9.05
CA GLY A 760 28.14 -5.07 -8.82
C GLY A 760 26.70 -5.36 -9.24
N GLU A 761 26.21 -4.84 -10.38
CA GLU A 761 24.99 -5.38 -11.03
C GLU A 761 25.41 -6.20 -12.25
N PHE A 762 25.47 -7.53 -12.05
CA PHE A 762 25.88 -8.47 -13.10
C PHE A 762 24.67 -9.09 -13.80
N ASP A 763 24.67 -9.05 -15.12
CA ASP A 763 23.84 -9.84 -16.02
C ASP A 763 24.56 -11.19 -16.27
N PRO A 764 24.08 -12.32 -15.70
CA PRO A 764 24.75 -13.61 -15.84
C PRO A 764 24.69 -14.23 -17.23
N TYR A 765 24.04 -13.58 -18.22
CA TYR A 765 23.79 -14.18 -19.53
C TYR A 765 24.54 -13.54 -20.71
N GLN A 766 25.36 -12.49 -20.50
CA GLN A 766 26.25 -12.02 -21.56
C GLN A 766 27.30 -13.06 -22.01
N GLN A 767 27.51 -14.15 -21.28
CA GLN A 767 28.50 -15.18 -21.63
C GLN A 767 27.94 -16.44 -22.32
N ASN A 768 26.61 -16.61 -22.42
CA ASN A 768 26.01 -17.86 -22.91
C ASN A 768 25.25 -17.75 -24.25
N ALA A 769 25.48 -16.70 -25.05
CA ALA A 769 25.03 -16.71 -26.44
C ALA A 769 25.95 -17.64 -27.27
N PRO A 770 25.46 -18.79 -27.79
CA PRO A 770 26.28 -19.62 -28.66
C PRO A 770 26.57 -18.84 -29.95
N ARG A 771 27.86 -18.58 -30.22
CA ARG A 771 28.32 -18.17 -31.54
C ARG A 771 27.91 -19.26 -32.53
N MET A 772 26.85 -19.03 -33.30
CA MET A 772 26.51 -19.87 -34.44
C MET A 772 27.65 -19.79 -35.47
N SER A 773 28.51 -20.81 -35.45
CA SER A 773 29.43 -21.12 -36.54
C SER A 773 28.60 -21.68 -37.70
N THR A 774 28.51 -20.91 -38.78
CA THR A 774 28.04 -21.41 -40.07
C THR A 774 29.07 -22.40 -40.63
N ASN A 775 28.82 -23.70 -40.48
CA ASN A 775 29.22 -24.73 -41.46
C ASN A 775 28.76 -26.13 -41.00
N ALA A 776 27.94 -26.77 -41.83
CA ALA A 776 27.98 -28.19 -42.23
C ALA A 776 26.61 -28.90 -42.25
N ALA A 777 26.18 -29.15 -43.49
CA ALA A 777 25.56 -30.37 -44.02
C ALA A 777 24.36 -31.04 -43.32
N ARG A 778 23.25 -31.04 -44.09
CA ARG A 778 22.07 -31.90 -44.00
C ARG A 778 22.39 -33.40 -43.94
N GLY A 779 21.59 -34.15 -43.19
CA GLY A 779 21.36 -35.58 -43.35
C GLY A 779 20.06 -35.99 -42.64
N PRO A 780 19.16 -36.81 -43.24
CA PRO A 780 17.81 -37.02 -42.74
C PRO A 780 17.74 -38.23 -41.80
N TYR A 781 17.04 -38.10 -40.68
CA TYR A 781 16.05 -39.06 -40.16
C TYR A 781 15.19 -38.34 -39.11
#